data_AF-A0A7Y7N7U1-F1
#
_entry.id   AF-A0A7Y7N7U1-F1
#
_cell.length_a   1.000
_cell.length_b   1.000
_cell.length_c   1.000
_cell.angle_alpha   90.00
_cell.angle_beta   90.00
_cell.angle_gamma   90.00
#
_symmetry.space_group_name_H-M   'P 1'
#
loop_
_entity.id
_entity.type
_entity.pdbx_description
1 polymer ?
#
loop_
_entity_poly.entity_id
_entity_poly.type
_entity_poly.pdbx_seq_one_letter_code
_entity_poly.pdbx_strand_id
1 'polypeptide(L)'
;MNSVSDIRLMIQRRLMSEVFFVALLAGLLSVMMLSSAHASVPTNHLHRVSIRPKKTFTRITLALESQPNYTITRLPGSKLRICLADTGGPLFRKFRRYSDSNMGGILVSRRGESLLLTFQIAAGRVWRDVSLEGASAITLDVGAQFGSPQQVSYRPGREKIWNGVEKLVRDFDPPLKSEFPFLPTDRQILRGLLDNDSQEAFVAAEAALYKGNLSEAEERFTLFATHQTAVRSLALYRLGETYYKLQKFSQALASFREAEKLWPAYLNFNPGVTFYYGDSIARGGDLAAARSMLSGLIARLVEKKYAPVLLVRLADILVRQGHDQEALGVYRTVSENFHDNKATWIALLRLADRDFFSATPWNYHSLAETYQRISRQSNDIDLREESLFKYVLLESLHGEAPDALRQIVLFQKKFPRGVYVAVCRTMREVLVVQAYRQSQWDKDSSGLIRFVEEHQDYLAGCMEQPDFLVKVVKAYEEAGRPIELVKLFSYLLERQWASGGAPYMYEVVADNAELLGDNVMAEKCMRAFLHKFPSHPRARLMLEHLGGLLHSEGKYQDARDTLLWLLNKGEHARLAESYYYLGRSLWMLKQFAPAYRSIELFLSLGAGQGDKVARLLPDAYYVAASAREAAGDHKGALRLIETGLGKPDLAGREELLYKAGELTLNEGNKERARKYFEKILKTGKDPDWQKLASQALESLETKSTNNSDR
;
A
#
# COMPACT_ATOMS: atom_id res chain seq x y z
N MET A 1 41.38 -29.91 62.09
CA MET A 1 42.03 -29.78 60.77
C MET A 1 40.95 -29.87 59.71
N ASN A 2 40.55 -28.74 59.13
CA ASN A 2 39.82 -28.59 57.84
C ASN A 2 39.41 -27.11 57.60
N SER A 3 40.23 -26.14 58.01
CA SER A 3 39.97 -24.71 57.72
C SER A 3 41.07 -24.04 56.89
N VAL A 4 42.04 -24.81 56.38
CA VAL A 4 43.18 -24.29 55.61
C VAL A 4 43.01 -24.53 54.10
N SER A 5 42.17 -25.50 53.70
CA SER A 5 41.84 -25.76 52.29
C SER A 5 40.87 -24.73 51.69
N ASP A 6 39.87 -24.28 52.45
CA ASP A 6 38.84 -23.36 51.95
C ASP A 6 39.35 -21.93 51.76
N ILE A 7 40.32 -21.51 52.57
CA ILE A 7 40.94 -20.18 52.47
C ILE A 7 41.80 -20.09 51.20
N ARG A 8 42.48 -21.17 50.79
CA ARG A 8 43.25 -21.19 49.54
C ARG A 8 42.37 -21.07 48.30
N LEU A 9 41.17 -21.67 48.32
CA LEU A 9 40.23 -21.58 47.20
C LEU A 9 39.59 -20.18 47.08
N MET A 10 39.34 -19.52 48.23
CA MET A 10 38.84 -18.14 48.26
C MET A 10 39.87 -17.13 47.76
N ILE A 11 41.14 -17.31 48.09
CA ILE A 11 42.22 -16.42 47.63
C ILE A 11 42.46 -16.58 46.12
N GLN A 12 42.41 -17.82 45.59
CA GLN A 12 42.54 -18.05 44.14
C GLN A 12 41.38 -17.46 43.33
N ARG A 13 40.14 -17.50 43.82
CA ARG A 13 39.00 -16.86 43.14
C ARG A 13 39.09 -15.33 43.15
N ARG A 14 39.61 -14.74 44.23
CA ARG A 14 39.81 -13.28 44.30
C ARG A 14 40.93 -12.81 43.38
N LEU A 15 42.06 -13.53 43.36
CA LEU A 15 43.18 -13.25 42.45
C LEU A 15 42.80 -13.43 40.98
N MET A 16 41.99 -14.44 40.61
CA MET A 16 41.50 -14.56 39.24
C MET A 16 40.51 -13.45 38.85
N SER A 17 39.69 -12.95 39.78
CA SER A 17 38.77 -11.84 39.46
C SER A 17 39.51 -10.49 39.30
N GLU A 18 40.57 -10.26 40.07
CA GLU A 18 41.38 -9.04 39.95
C GLU A 18 42.30 -9.07 38.72
N VAL A 19 42.85 -10.23 38.36
CA VAL A 19 43.59 -10.39 37.09
C VAL A 19 42.67 -10.19 35.88
N PHE A 20 41.41 -10.64 35.95
CA PHE A 20 40.42 -10.36 34.92
C PHE A 20 40.05 -8.87 34.85
N PHE A 21 39.96 -8.19 36.00
CA PHE A 21 39.69 -6.75 36.06
C PHE A 21 40.85 -5.91 35.53
N VAL A 22 42.10 -6.28 35.82
CA VAL A 22 43.31 -5.60 35.31
C VAL A 22 43.53 -5.89 33.84
N ALA A 23 43.22 -7.10 33.34
CA ALA A 23 43.25 -7.41 31.91
C ALA A 23 42.16 -6.65 31.13
N LEU A 24 40.96 -6.48 31.72
CA LEU A 24 39.89 -5.68 31.12
C LEU A 24 40.22 -4.18 31.15
N LEU A 25 40.89 -3.69 32.21
CA LEU A 25 41.41 -2.32 32.29
C LEU A 25 42.57 -2.08 31.31
N ALA A 26 43.44 -3.07 31.09
CA ALA A 26 44.51 -3.02 30.10
C ALA A 26 43.95 -3.08 28.67
N GLY A 27 42.86 -3.83 28.44
CA GLY A 27 42.07 -3.76 27.21
C GLY A 27 41.40 -2.39 27.01
N LEU A 28 40.89 -1.77 28.08
CA LEU A 28 40.30 -0.43 28.06
C LEU A 28 41.35 0.69 27.87
N LEU A 29 42.59 0.51 28.34
CA LEU A 29 43.69 1.46 28.10
C LEU A 29 44.38 1.26 26.72
N SER A 30 44.33 0.04 26.16
CA SER A 30 44.80 -0.24 24.79
C SER A 30 43.86 0.30 23.71
N VAL A 31 42.58 0.54 24.05
CA VAL A 31 41.58 1.22 23.19
C VAL A 31 41.69 2.76 23.31
N MET A 32 42.41 3.30 24.29
CA MET A 32 42.43 4.75 24.58
C MET A 32 43.72 5.49 24.19
N MET A 33 44.79 4.85 23.72
CA MET A 33 46.00 5.59 23.31
C MET A 33 46.69 4.94 22.10
N LEU A 34 46.14 5.21 20.91
CA LEU A 34 46.81 5.40 19.60
C LEU A 34 45.79 5.24 18.46
N SER A 35 44.62 5.88 18.58
CA SER A 35 44.02 6.45 17.37
C SER A 35 44.76 7.74 17.12
N SER A 36 45.79 7.64 16.28
CA SER A 36 46.19 8.76 15.45
C SER A 36 44.90 9.40 14.94
N ALA A 37 44.70 10.67 15.28
CA ALA A 37 43.73 11.53 14.65
C ALA A 37 44.09 11.59 13.16
N HIS A 38 43.67 10.56 12.42
CA HIS A 38 43.45 10.66 11.01
C HIS A 38 42.30 11.64 10.91
N ALA A 39 42.61 12.90 10.59
CA ALA A 39 41.64 13.76 9.96
C ALA A 39 41.09 12.93 8.78
N SER A 40 39.85 12.45 8.92
CA SER A 40 39.18 11.82 7.79
C SER A 40 39.22 12.82 6.65
N VAL A 41 39.61 12.38 5.47
CA VAL A 41 39.49 13.26 4.30
C VAL A 41 37.98 13.49 4.12
N PRO A 42 37.50 14.75 4.11
CA PRO A 42 36.09 15.02 3.90
C PRO A 42 35.62 14.40 2.58
N THR A 43 34.46 13.75 2.58
CA THR A 43 33.94 13.00 1.43
C THR A 43 33.40 13.90 0.30
N ASN A 44 33.20 15.19 0.59
CA ASN A 44 32.80 16.20 -0.38
C ASN A 44 33.69 17.45 -0.26
N HIS A 45 33.81 18.24 -1.32
CA HIS A 45 34.68 19.41 -1.35
C HIS A 45 33.98 20.64 -1.93
N LEU A 46 33.99 21.76 -1.19
CA LEU A 46 33.48 23.05 -1.67
C LEU A 46 34.52 23.72 -2.59
N HIS A 47 34.26 23.78 -3.89
CA HIS A 47 35.16 24.38 -4.87
C HIS A 47 35.01 25.88 -5.02
N ARG A 48 33.78 26.39 -4.94
CA ARG A 48 33.50 27.80 -5.26
C ARG A 48 32.35 28.36 -4.45
N VAL A 49 32.53 29.59 -3.98
CA VAL A 49 31.45 30.45 -3.50
C VAL A 49 31.29 31.60 -4.49
N SER A 50 30.07 31.84 -4.95
CA SER A 50 29.69 32.94 -5.84
C SER A 50 28.59 33.76 -5.19
N ILE A 51 28.76 35.07 -5.13
CA ILE A 51 27.72 36.00 -4.67
C ILE A 51 27.36 36.92 -5.83
N ARG A 52 26.08 36.97 -6.20
CA ARG A 52 25.56 37.76 -7.33
C ARG A 52 24.38 38.62 -6.87
N PRO A 53 24.58 39.92 -6.64
CA PRO A 53 23.48 40.86 -6.47
C PRO A 53 22.55 40.84 -7.69
N LYS A 54 21.24 40.88 -7.44
CA LYS A 54 20.17 41.06 -8.43
C LYS A 54 19.27 42.22 -7.98
N LYS A 55 18.33 42.61 -8.84
CA LYS A 55 17.47 43.79 -8.60
C LYS A 55 16.69 43.72 -7.27
N THR A 56 16.25 42.54 -6.85
CA THR A 56 15.39 42.35 -5.67
C THR A 56 15.96 41.42 -4.60
N PHE A 57 17.07 40.73 -4.89
CA PHE A 57 17.71 39.77 -4.00
C PHE A 57 19.19 39.61 -4.34
N THR A 58 19.94 38.92 -3.50
CA THR A 58 21.33 38.54 -3.67
C THR A 58 21.43 37.04 -3.68
N ARG A 59 21.98 36.47 -4.75
CA ARG A 59 22.13 35.02 -4.92
C ARG A 59 23.49 34.56 -4.44
N ILE A 60 23.50 33.60 -3.53
CA ILE A 60 24.68 32.87 -3.07
C ILE A 60 24.65 31.49 -3.74
N THR A 61 25.72 31.12 -4.42
CA THR A 61 25.89 29.77 -4.99
C THR A 61 27.16 29.14 -4.41
N LEU A 62 27.02 27.97 -3.81
CA LEU A 62 28.09 27.13 -3.31
C LEU A 62 28.23 25.96 -4.28
N ALA A 63 29.33 25.83 -5.00
CA ALA A 63 29.58 24.72 -5.92
C ALA A 63 30.47 23.68 -5.24
N LEU A 64 30.01 22.44 -5.20
CA LEU A 64 30.63 21.30 -4.51
C LEU A 64 31.05 20.23 -5.52
N GLU A 65 31.84 19.26 -5.06
CA GLU A 65 32.32 18.12 -5.85
C GLU A 65 31.19 17.13 -6.14
N SER A 66 30.44 16.76 -5.09
CA SER A 66 29.30 15.86 -5.15
C SER A 66 28.05 16.52 -4.55
N GLN A 67 26.91 15.86 -4.65
CA GLN A 67 25.64 16.36 -4.14
C GLN A 67 25.76 16.70 -2.63
N PRO A 68 25.42 17.93 -2.21
CA PRO A 68 25.65 18.39 -0.85
C PRO A 68 24.64 17.81 0.14
N ASN A 69 25.12 17.33 1.29
CA ASN A 69 24.31 17.14 2.49
C ASN A 69 24.46 18.39 3.39
N TYR A 70 23.39 19.16 3.56
CA TYR A 70 23.47 20.43 4.29
C TYR A 70 22.23 20.76 5.11
N THR A 71 22.44 21.56 6.15
CA THR A 71 21.37 22.15 6.95
C THR A 71 21.51 23.66 6.99
N ILE A 72 20.38 24.37 7.11
CA ILE A 72 20.35 25.82 7.26
C ILE A 72 19.68 26.16 8.58
N THR A 73 20.39 26.91 9.43
CA THR A 73 19.93 27.30 10.77
C THR A 73 19.88 28.81 10.88
N ARG A 74 18.78 29.35 11.43
CA ARG A 74 18.70 30.76 11.83
C ARG A 74 19.31 30.94 13.22
N LEU A 75 20.20 31.91 13.35
CA LEU A 75 20.87 32.29 14.60
C LEU A 75 20.36 33.67 15.08
N PRO A 76 20.52 33.98 16.38
CA PRO A 76 20.17 35.30 16.92
C PRO A 76 20.84 36.45 16.14
N GLY A 77 20.14 37.59 16.05
CA GLY A 77 20.63 38.78 15.35
C GLY A 77 20.58 38.70 13.82
N SER A 78 19.53 38.06 13.26
CA SER A 78 19.32 37.89 11.81
C SER A 78 20.48 37.21 11.09
N LYS A 79 21.15 36.27 11.75
CA LYS A 79 22.25 35.50 11.15
C LYS A 79 21.73 34.18 10.59
N LEU A 80 22.26 33.78 9.45
CA LEU A 80 22.03 32.48 8.85
C LEU A 80 23.32 31.67 8.94
N ARG A 81 23.20 30.37 9.22
CA ARG A 81 24.29 29.41 9.14
C ARG A 81 23.92 28.26 8.23
N ILE A 82 24.78 27.98 7.25
CA ILE A 82 24.74 26.77 6.43
C ILE A 82 25.79 25.82 7.00
N CYS A 83 25.39 24.61 7.34
CA CYS A 83 26.30 23.54 7.76
C CYS A 83 26.37 22.51 6.63
N LEU A 84 27.55 22.32 6.06
CA LEU A 84 27.85 21.30 5.05
C LEU A 84 28.49 20.11 5.79
N ALA A 85 27.75 19.01 5.91
CA ALA A 85 28.23 17.80 6.58
C ALA A 85 29.32 17.12 5.75
N ASP A 86 30.34 16.55 6.41
CA ASP A 86 31.45 15.81 5.79
C ASP A 86 32.08 16.51 4.58
N THR A 87 32.14 17.84 4.62
CA THR A 87 32.53 18.69 3.50
C THR A 87 33.78 19.50 3.83
N GLY A 88 34.83 19.30 3.03
CA GLY A 88 36.06 20.06 3.04
C GLY A 88 36.00 21.28 2.12
N GLY A 89 37.07 22.07 2.11
CA GLY A 89 37.18 23.20 1.19
C GLY A 89 37.95 24.39 1.76
N PRO A 90 38.26 25.39 0.91
CA PRO A 90 38.92 26.61 1.33
C PRO A 90 37.94 27.51 2.10
N LEU A 91 38.47 28.35 3.00
CA LEU A 91 37.65 29.22 3.87
C LEU A 91 37.18 30.52 3.20
N PHE A 92 37.38 30.67 1.90
CA PHE A 92 37.00 31.83 1.07
C PHE A 92 37.00 33.19 1.80
N ARG A 93 38.13 33.55 2.44
CA ARG A 93 38.23 34.75 3.31
C ARG A 93 37.83 36.06 2.62
N LYS A 94 37.92 36.12 1.28
CA LYS A 94 37.51 37.28 0.46
C LYS A 94 36.05 37.70 0.65
N PHE A 95 35.14 36.78 1.01
CA PHE A 95 33.72 37.10 1.21
C PHE A 95 33.40 37.60 2.61
N ARG A 96 34.36 37.61 3.55
CA ARG A 96 34.15 38.12 4.92
C ARG A 96 33.83 39.62 4.96
N ARG A 97 34.34 40.38 4.00
CA ARG A 97 34.14 41.84 3.88
C ARG A 97 33.02 42.22 2.91
N TYR A 98 32.39 41.23 2.29
CA TYR A 98 31.28 41.50 1.38
C TYR A 98 30.10 42.10 2.15
N SER A 99 29.40 43.06 1.56
CA SER A 99 28.18 43.63 2.13
C SER A 99 27.35 44.24 1.01
N ASP A 100 26.03 44.08 1.06
CA ASP A 100 25.08 44.76 0.19
C ASP A 100 23.76 45.08 0.92
N SER A 101 22.75 45.54 0.17
CA SER A 101 21.43 45.90 0.73
C SER A 101 20.60 44.73 1.29
N ASN A 102 21.06 43.49 1.10
CA ASN A 102 20.37 42.26 1.48
C ASN A 102 21.12 41.43 2.53
N MET A 103 22.45 41.44 2.52
CA MET A 103 23.28 40.60 3.39
C MET A 103 24.65 41.20 3.70
N GLY A 104 25.21 40.77 4.83
CA GLY A 104 26.59 41.02 5.23
C GLY A 104 27.54 39.89 4.84
N GLY A 105 28.79 40.01 5.29
CA GLY A 105 29.88 39.12 4.89
C GLY A 105 29.67 37.66 5.27
N ILE A 106 30.22 36.76 4.45
CA ILE A 106 30.19 35.32 4.69
C ILE A 106 31.45 34.88 5.43
N LEU A 107 31.27 34.40 6.66
CA LEU A 107 32.29 33.73 7.44
C LEU A 107 32.24 32.23 7.18
N VAL A 108 33.28 31.70 6.53
CA VAL A 108 33.49 30.26 6.42
C VAL A 108 34.44 29.81 7.52
N SER A 109 34.02 28.80 8.27
CA SER A 109 34.78 28.16 9.37
C SER A 109 34.61 26.64 9.32
N ARG A 110 35.52 25.89 9.97
CA ARG A 110 35.41 24.43 10.10
C ARG A 110 34.98 24.05 11.51
N ARG A 111 34.17 23.00 11.64
CA ARG A 111 33.82 22.37 12.91
C ARG A 111 33.80 20.86 12.71
N GLY A 112 34.83 20.18 13.22
CA GLY A 112 35.07 18.78 12.87
C GLY A 112 35.19 18.61 11.36
N GLU A 113 34.50 17.59 10.83
CA GLU A 113 34.44 17.26 9.40
C GLU A 113 33.48 18.14 8.58
N SER A 114 32.81 19.10 9.22
CA SER A 114 31.82 19.96 8.58
C SER A 114 32.35 21.36 8.27
N LEU A 115 31.91 21.91 7.14
CA LEU A 115 32.13 23.31 6.77
C LEU A 115 30.92 24.15 7.21
N LEU A 116 31.16 25.26 7.89
CA LEU A 116 30.12 26.18 8.33
C LEU A 116 30.25 27.50 7.58
N LEU A 117 29.18 27.96 6.94
CA LEU A 117 29.08 29.30 6.34
C LEU A 117 28.08 30.11 7.16
N THR A 118 28.53 31.17 7.83
CA THR A 118 27.68 32.07 8.62
C THR A 118 27.67 33.46 8.02
N PHE A 119 26.50 34.05 7.81
CA PHE A 119 26.36 35.43 7.31
C PHE A 119 25.15 36.12 7.93
N GLN A 120 25.16 37.45 7.90
CA GLN A 120 24.05 38.26 8.41
C GLN A 120 23.09 38.63 7.28
N ILE A 121 21.80 38.56 7.55
CA ILE A 121 20.73 39.04 6.67
C ILE A 121 20.34 40.44 7.14
N ALA A 122 20.18 41.38 6.19
CA ALA A 122 19.77 42.74 6.50
C ALA A 122 18.35 42.79 7.09
N ALA A 123 18.07 43.79 7.92
CA ALA A 123 16.78 43.94 8.59
C ALA A 123 15.63 44.00 7.55
N GLY A 124 14.53 43.29 7.83
CA GLY A 124 13.37 43.22 6.95
C GLY A 124 13.56 42.39 5.67
N ARG A 125 14.69 41.70 5.51
CA ARG A 125 14.94 40.78 4.39
C ARG A 125 14.63 39.34 4.78
N VAL A 126 14.30 38.53 3.77
CA VAL A 126 14.04 37.09 3.89
C VAL A 126 15.02 36.32 3.00
N TRP A 127 15.07 35.01 3.18
CA TRP A 127 15.87 34.13 2.33
C TRP A 127 15.03 32.95 1.84
N ARG A 128 15.43 32.34 0.72
CA ARG A 128 14.88 31.09 0.20
C ARG A 128 15.96 30.20 -0.37
N ASP A 129 15.76 28.89 -0.27
CA ASP A 129 16.55 27.88 -0.97
C ASP A 129 15.99 27.66 -2.37
N VAL A 130 16.86 27.71 -3.38
CA VAL A 130 16.55 27.48 -4.79
C VAL A 130 17.53 26.49 -5.41
N SER A 131 18.10 25.59 -4.60
CA SER A 131 18.97 24.51 -5.06
C SER A 131 18.20 23.53 -5.96
N LEU A 132 18.87 23.00 -7.00
CA LEU A 132 18.28 22.05 -7.96
C LEU A 132 18.69 20.61 -7.62
N GLU A 133 17.78 19.66 -7.80
CA GLU A 133 18.04 18.23 -7.62
C GLU A 133 19.11 17.73 -8.59
N GLY A 134 20.04 16.90 -8.11
CA GLY A 134 21.17 16.36 -8.89
C GLY A 134 22.30 17.36 -9.18
N ALA A 135 22.14 18.63 -8.82
CA ALA A 135 23.23 19.61 -8.94
C ALA A 135 24.20 19.47 -7.77
N SER A 136 25.51 19.41 -8.06
CA SER A 136 26.57 19.60 -7.06
C SER A 136 26.69 21.08 -6.64
N ALA A 137 25.58 21.73 -6.33
CA ALA A 137 25.56 23.14 -5.92
C ALA A 137 24.37 23.49 -5.02
N ILE A 138 24.63 24.29 -3.99
CA ILE A 138 23.61 24.94 -3.14
C ILE A 138 23.38 26.35 -3.66
N THR A 139 22.13 26.75 -3.85
CA THR A 139 21.78 28.11 -4.28
C THR A 139 20.76 28.74 -3.35
N LEU A 140 21.12 29.88 -2.76
CA LEU A 140 20.27 30.65 -1.85
C LEU A 140 20.03 32.05 -2.39
N ASP A 141 18.80 32.54 -2.30
CA ASP A 141 18.45 33.93 -2.55
C ASP A 141 18.17 34.65 -1.22
N VAL A 142 18.74 35.84 -1.01
CA VAL A 142 18.48 36.72 0.15
C VAL A 142 17.98 38.07 -0.35
N GLY A 143 16.78 38.50 0.02
CA GLY A 143 16.19 39.70 -0.60
C GLY A 143 14.94 40.24 0.08
N ALA A 144 14.29 41.20 -0.61
CA ALA A 144 12.93 41.61 -0.27
C ALA A 144 11.97 40.41 -0.41
N GLN A 145 10.83 40.44 0.28
CA GLN A 145 9.83 39.36 0.27
C GLN A 145 9.70 38.75 -1.14
N PHE A 146 10.07 37.47 -1.24
CA PHE A 146 9.84 36.70 -2.46
C PHE A 146 8.32 36.58 -2.62
N GLY A 147 7.79 37.02 -3.75
CA GLY A 147 6.35 37.00 -4.01
C GLY A 147 5.74 35.61 -3.77
N SER A 148 4.58 35.62 -3.12
CA SER A 148 3.78 34.47 -2.65
C SER A 148 4.43 33.62 -1.53
N PRO A 149 3.64 33.14 -0.54
CA PRO A 149 4.14 32.20 0.46
C PRO A 149 4.79 31.00 -0.24
N GLN A 150 5.92 30.52 0.29
CA GLN A 150 6.65 29.37 -0.24
C GLN A 150 5.67 28.31 -0.74
N GLN A 151 5.66 28.05 -2.05
CA GLN A 151 5.11 26.81 -2.56
C GLN A 151 5.81 25.70 -1.78
N VAL A 152 5.03 24.88 -1.08
CA VAL A 152 5.56 23.73 -0.36
C VAL A 152 6.32 22.88 -1.37
N SER A 153 7.63 22.75 -1.18
CA SER A 153 8.50 22.06 -2.11
C SER A 153 8.49 20.58 -1.76
N TYR A 154 7.60 19.81 -2.40
CA TYR A 154 7.57 18.35 -2.31
C TYR A 154 8.10 17.74 -3.62
N ARG A 155 8.46 16.46 -3.59
CA ARG A 155 8.92 15.76 -4.81
C ARG A 155 7.82 15.73 -5.88
N PRO A 156 8.16 15.69 -7.18
CA PRO A 156 7.16 15.56 -8.24
C PRO A 156 6.26 14.34 -8.05
N GLY A 157 4.96 14.48 -8.31
CA GLY A 157 3.98 13.40 -8.15
C GLY A 157 3.47 13.22 -6.71
N ARG A 158 3.72 14.20 -5.82
CA ARG A 158 3.25 14.23 -4.41
C ARG A 158 2.13 15.23 -4.16
N GLU A 159 1.61 15.88 -5.19
CA GLU A 159 0.59 16.94 -5.11
C GLU A 159 -0.68 16.42 -4.43
N LYS A 160 -1.13 15.21 -4.80
CA LYS A 160 -2.33 14.58 -4.21
C LYS A 160 -2.15 14.29 -2.71
N ILE A 161 -0.92 13.99 -2.27
CA ILE A 161 -0.59 13.82 -0.84
C ILE A 161 -0.79 15.15 -0.13
N TRP A 162 -0.15 16.21 -0.62
CA TRP A 162 -0.26 17.53 0.00
C TRP A 162 -1.71 18.02 0.06
N ASN A 163 -2.43 17.99 -1.07
CA ASN A 163 -3.80 18.47 -1.15
C ASN A 163 -4.75 17.71 -0.21
N GLY A 164 -4.52 16.41 0.02
CA GLY A 164 -5.32 15.60 0.94
C GLY A 164 -5.01 15.87 2.43
N VAL A 165 -3.82 16.39 2.74
CA VAL A 165 -3.31 16.51 4.11
C VAL A 165 -3.25 17.97 4.58
N GLU A 166 -3.24 18.95 3.68
CA GLU A 166 -2.98 20.37 3.99
C GLU A 166 -3.88 20.91 5.11
N LYS A 167 -5.19 20.66 5.01
CA LYS A 167 -6.15 21.10 6.03
C LYS A 167 -5.86 20.46 7.40
N LEU A 168 -5.51 19.18 7.41
CA LEU A 168 -5.16 18.48 8.65
C LEU A 168 -3.89 19.06 9.26
N VAL A 169 -2.88 19.43 8.47
CA VAL A 169 -1.64 19.98 9.04
C VAL A 169 -1.81 21.42 9.49
N ARG A 170 -2.61 22.22 8.79
CA ARG A 170 -2.83 23.64 9.11
C ARG A 170 -3.79 23.87 10.27
N ASP A 171 -4.91 23.12 10.29
CA ASP A 171 -6.07 23.49 11.09
C ASP A 171 -6.36 22.51 12.24
N PHE A 172 -5.62 21.40 12.34
CA PHE A 172 -5.90 20.38 13.34
C PHE A 172 -5.48 20.81 14.75
N ASP A 173 -6.48 21.06 15.59
CA ASP A 173 -6.34 21.28 17.04
C ASP A 173 -6.98 20.09 17.79
N PRO A 174 -6.23 19.00 18.08
CA PRO A 174 -6.77 17.81 18.73
C PRO A 174 -7.35 18.16 20.11
N PRO A 175 -8.39 17.46 20.60
CA PRO A 175 -8.94 17.69 21.92
C PRO A 175 -7.88 17.43 22.99
N LEU A 176 -7.80 18.32 23.99
CA LEU A 176 -6.83 18.19 25.05
C LEU A 176 -7.42 17.45 26.24
N LYS A 177 -6.73 16.40 26.68
CA LYS A 177 -7.09 15.73 27.93
C LYS A 177 -6.53 16.54 29.09
N SER A 178 -7.39 16.83 30.07
CA SER A 178 -6.94 17.38 31.34
C SER A 178 -6.01 16.38 32.03
N GLU A 179 -4.84 16.86 32.46
CA GLU A 179 -3.93 16.09 33.32
C GLU A 179 -4.40 16.10 34.79
N PHE A 180 -5.37 16.94 35.13
CA PHE A 180 -5.98 16.92 36.46
C PHE A 180 -6.77 15.63 36.65
N PRO A 181 -6.60 14.96 37.81
CA PRO A 181 -7.39 13.78 38.12
C PRO A 181 -8.88 14.13 38.12
N PHE A 182 -9.70 13.22 37.61
CA PHE A 182 -11.15 13.36 37.75
C PHE A 182 -11.52 13.22 39.22
N LEU A 183 -12.12 14.27 39.79
CA LEU A 183 -12.60 14.28 41.17
C LEU A 183 -14.11 14.00 41.15
N PRO A 184 -14.57 12.79 41.49
CA PRO A 184 -16.01 12.52 41.59
C PRO A 184 -16.63 13.33 42.72
N THR A 185 -17.93 13.59 42.62
CA THR A 185 -18.66 14.33 43.65
C THR A 185 -18.82 13.46 44.89
N ASP A 186 -18.58 14.03 46.07
CA ASP A 186 -18.77 13.31 47.33
C ASP A 186 -20.24 12.91 47.50
N ARG A 187 -20.46 11.62 47.78
CA ARG A 187 -21.80 11.07 48.04
C ARG A 187 -22.47 11.74 49.23
N GLN A 188 -21.73 12.21 50.24
CA GLN A 188 -22.30 12.95 51.36
C GLN A 188 -22.89 14.30 50.93
N ILE A 189 -22.26 14.97 49.96
CA ILE A 189 -22.77 16.20 49.37
C ILE A 189 -24.05 15.89 48.57
N LEU A 190 -24.05 14.81 47.78
CA LEU A 190 -25.21 14.40 47.00
C LEU A 190 -26.42 14.01 47.88
N ARG A 191 -26.20 13.42 49.07
CA ARG A 191 -27.27 13.11 50.04
C ARG A 191 -28.05 14.33 50.52
N GLY A 192 -27.40 15.50 50.57
CA GLY A 192 -28.06 16.75 50.92
C GLY A 192 -28.85 17.38 49.77
N LEU A 193 -28.71 16.87 48.54
CA LEU A 193 -29.21 17.51 47.31
C LEU A 193 -30.20 16.65 46.51
N LEU A 194 -30.16 15.32 46.69
CA LEU A 194 -30.89 14.34 45.88
C LEU A 194 -31.42 13.20 46.75
N ASP A 195 -32.50 12.55 46.31
CA ASP A 195 -32.98 11.28 46.87
C ASP A 195 -32.06 10.10 46.46
N ASN A 196 -32.24 8.93 47.09
CA ASN A 196 -31.31 7.81 46.92
C ASN A 196 -31.20 7.34 45.45
N ASP A 197 -32.33 7.25 44.75
CA ASP A 197 -32.35 6.80 43.35
C ASP A 197 -31.64 7.80 42.43
N SER A 198 -31.88 9.11 42.63
CA SER A 198 -31.19 10.16 41.86
C SER A 198 -29.70 10.25 42.20
N GLN A 199 -29.30 9.97 43.45
CA GLN A 199 -27.88 9.88 43.83
C GLN A 199 -27.18 8.77 43.06
N GLU A 200 -27.76 7.58 43.01
CA GLU A 200 -27.19 6.44 42.26
C GLU A 200 -27.09 6.77 40.77
N ALA A 201 -28.13 7.36 40.19
CA ALA A 201 -28.14 7.79 38.80
C ALA A 201 -27.06 8.85 38.50
N PHE A 202 -26.85 9.82 39.40
CA PHE A 202 -25.82 10.85 39.25
C PHE A 202 -24.40 10.27 39.34
N VAL A 203 -24.16 9.37 40.30
CA VAL A 203 -22.87 8.68 40.43
C VAL A 203 -22.61 7.77 39.22
N ALA A 204 -23.65 7.12 38.69
CA ALA A 204 -23.54 6.33 37.47
C ALA A 204 -23.22 7.19 36.24
N ALA A 205 -23.72 8.42 36.18
CA ALA A 205 -23.36 9.40 35.15
C ALA A 205 -21.88 9.83 35.26
N GLU A 206 -21.40 10.15 36.47
CA GLU A 206 -19.97 10.45 36.69
C GLU A 206 -19.06 9.27 36.37
N ALA A 207 -19.50 8.04 36.70
CA ALA A 207 -18.78 6.82 36.34
C ALA A 207 -18.71 6.62 34.82
N ALA A 208 -19.80 6.89 34.09
CA ALA A 208 -19.82 6.84 32.63
C ALA A 208 -18.85 7.87 32.02
N LEU A 209 -18.84 9.10 32.53
CA LEU A 209 -17.89 10.15 32.11
C LEU A 209 -16.43 9.78 32.39
N TYR A 210 -16.16 9.20 33.57
CA TYR A 210 -14.83 8.73 33.94
C TYR A 210 -14.34 7.60 33.03
N LYS A 211 -15.20 6.63 32.73
CA LYS A 211 -14.90 5.49 31.84
C LYS A 211 -14.84 5.85 30.36
N GLY A 212 -15.28 7.06 29.98
CA GLY A 212 -15.32 7.50 28.59
C GLY A 212 -16.56 7.02 27.82
N ASN A 213 -17.59 6.54 28.51
CA ASN A 213 -18.91 6.25 27.92
C ASN A 213 -19.67 7.57 27.72
N LEU A 214 -19.19 8.40 26.80
CA LEU A 214 -19.59 9.81 26.70
C LEU A 214 -21.06 10.00 26.31
N SER A 215 -21.63 9.14 25.47
CA SER A 215 -23.05 9.22 25.09
C SER A 215 -23.98 8.91 26.28
N GLU A 216 -23.64 7.91 27.08
CA GLU A 216 -24.38 7.56 28.30
C GLU A 216 -24.28 8.69 29.35
N ALA A 217 -23.09 9.28 29.49
CA ALA A 217 -22.89 10.44 30.35
C ALA A 217 -23.70 11.66 29.88
N GLU A 218 -23.72 11.94 28.58
CA GLU A 218 -24.49 13.05 27.98
C GLU A 218 -25.98 12.92 28.29
N GLU A 219 -26.56 11.74 28.03
CA GLU A 219 -27.97 11.45 28.27
C GLU A 219 -28.33 11.67 29.75
N ARG A 220 -27.57 11.06 30.66
CA ARG A 220 -27.86 11.13 32.10
C ARG A 220 -27.68 12.52 32.68
N PHE A 221 -26.61 13.23 32.33
CA PHE A 221 -26.41 14.60 32.85
C PHE A 221 -27.42 15.60 32.26
N THR A 222 -27.94 15.36 31.05
CA THR A 222 -28.98 16.20 30.46
C THR A 222 -30.27 16.19 31.29
N LEU A 223 -30.65 15.04 31.85
CA LEU A 223 -31.81 14.93 32.76
C LEU A 223 -31.62 15.83 33.98
N PHE A 224 -30.47 15.77 34.64
CA PHE A 224 -30.17 16.60 35.81
C PHE A 224 -30.02 18.10 35.47
N ALA A 225 -29.56 18.43 34.27
CA ALA A 225 -29.36 19.82 33.83
C ALA A 225 -30.69 20.52 33.42
N THR A 226 -31.66 19.76 32.92
CA THR A 226 -32.96 20.28 32.44
C THR A 226 -33.95 20.53 33.58
N HIS A 227 -33.93 19.71 34.64
CA HIS A 227 -34.75 19.92 35.81
C HIS A 227 -34.16 20.99 36.75
N GLN A 228 -35.02 21.84 37.36
CA GLN A 228 -34.61 22.78 38.42
C GLN A 228 -34.36 22.05 39.74
N THR A 229 -33.32 21.23 39.76
CA THR A 229 -32.87 20.47 40.93
C THR A 229 -31.73 21.19 41.64
N ALA A 230 -31.50 20.87 42.91
CA ALA A 230 -30.39 21.42 43.69
C ALA A 230 -29.00 21.04 43.12
N VAL A 231 -28.92 19.98 42.32
CA VAL A 231 -27.67 19.51 41.66
C VAL A 231 -27.45 20.13 40.27
N ARG A 232 -28.38 20.94 39.77
CA ARG A 232 -28.39 21.42 38.38
C ARG A 232 -27.08 22.09 37.96
N SER A 233 -26.51 22.95 38.79
CA SER A 233 -25.24 23.65 38.49
C SER A 233 -24.07 22.68 38.31
N LEU A 234 -23.97 21.67 39.18
CA LEU A 234 -22.96 20.63 39.09
C LEU A 234 -23.19 19.74 37.86
N ALA A 235 -24.44 19.37 37.56
CA ALA A 235 -24.80 18.63 36.36
C ALA A 235 -24.39 19.39 35.09
N LEU A 236 -24.60 20.70 35.03
CA LEU A 236 -24.18 21.55 33.90
C LEU A 236 -22.66 21.58 33.73
N TYR A 237 -21.88 21.63 34.82
CA TYR A 237 -20.42 21.51 34.74
C TYR A 237 -19.99 20.15 34.16
N ARG A 238 -20.57 19.05 34.65
CA ARG A 238 -20.27 17.69 34.15
C ARG A 238 -20.73 17.48 32.71
N LEU A 239 -21.86 18.04 32.34
CA LEU A 239 -22.37 18.04 30.98
C LEU A 239 -21.43 18.83 30.05
N GLY A 240 -20.91 19.97 30.52
CA GLY A 240 -19.87 20.72 29.82
C GLY A 240 -18.59 19.91 29.57
N GLU A 241 -18.08 19.20 30.58
CA GLU A 241 -16.93 18.28 30.42
C GLU A 241 -17.24 17.15 29.43
N THR A 242 -18.46 16.61 29.50
CA THR A 242 -18.92 15.55 28.59
C THR A 242 -18.96 16.04 27.15
N TYR A 243 -19.57 17.21 26.90
CA TYR A 243 -19.59 17.85 25.59
C TYR A 243 -18.20 18.18 25.08
N TYR A 244 -17.30 18.64 25.95
CA TYR A 244 -15.91 18.89 25.58
C TYR A 244 -15.23 17.61 25.07
N LYS A 245 -15.37 16.49 25.81
CA LYS A 245 -14.80 15.20 25.41
C LYS A 245 -15.44 14.63 24.14
N LEU A 246 -16.71 14.95 23.89
CA LEU A 246 -17.42 14.67 22.64
C LEU A 246 -17.04 15.63 21.49
N GLN A 247 -16.16 16.60 21.74
CA GLN A 247 -15.75 17.65 20.80
C GLN A 247 -16.90 18.59 20.37
N LYS A 248 -17.99 18.62 21.15
CA LYS A 248 -19.14 19.54 20.97
C LYS A 248 -18.85 20.87 21.68
N PHE A 249 -17.81 21.60 21.25
CA PHE A 249 -17.26 22.75 22.00
C PHE A 249 -18.24 23.91 22.21
N SER A 250 -19.14 24.18 21.26
CA SER A 250 -20.17 25.22 21.39
C SER A 250 -21.17 24.89 22.51
N GLN A 251 -21.59 23.62 22.59
CA GLN A 251 -22.48 23.14 23.66
C GLN A 251 -21.74 23.08 25.00
N ALA A 252 -20.48 22.64 25.01
CA ALA A 252 -19.64 22.67 26.21
C ALA A 252 -19.55 24.10 26.78
N LEU A 253 -19.26 25.08 25.92
CA LEU A 253 -19.17 26.49 26.31
C LEU A 253 -20.51 27.03 26.85
N ALA A 254 -21.63 26.65 26.22
CA ALA A 254 -22.96 27.04 26.70
C ALA A 254 -23.25 26.47 28.10
N SER A 255 -23.02 25.17 28.30
CA SER A 255 -23.21 24.50 29.59
C SER A 255 -22.32 25.10 30.68
N PHE A 256 -21.04 25.35 30.38
CA PHE A 256 -20.13 25.97 31.34
C PHE A 256 -20.53 27.39 31.72
N ARG A 257 -20.95 28.22 30.75
CA ARG A 257 -21.43 29.58 31.03
C ARG A 257 -22.69 29.59 31.89
N GLU A 258 -23.59 28.64 31.67
CA GLU A 258 -24.78 28.51 32.51
C GLU A 258 -24.43 28.02 33.92
N ALA A 259 -23.54 27.03 34.03
CA ALA A 259 -23.06 26.53 35.31
C ALA A 259 -22.34 27.61 36.12
N GLU A 260 -21.50 28.43 35.48
CA GLU A 260 -20.79 29.55 36.11
C GLU A 260 -21.74 30.59 36.67
N LYS A 261 -22.83 30.92 35.97
CA LYS A 261 -23.86 31.84 36.49
C LYS A 261 -24.50 31.34 37.78
N LEU A 262 -24.70 30.03 37.89
CA LEU A 262 -25.35 29.41 39.05
C LEU A 262 -24.38 29.16 40.20
N TRP A 263 -23.12 28.80 39.89
CA TRP A 263 -22.12 28.49 40.91
C TRP A 263 -20.69 28.85 40.44
N PRO A 264 -20.31 30.15 40.49
CA PRO A 264 -19.00 30.61 40.01
C PRO A 264 -17.83 30.06 40.84
N ALA A 265 -18.05 29.92 42.16
CA ALA A 265 -17.02 29.47 43.10
C ALA A 265 -16.52 28.04 42.81
N TYR A 266 -17.30 27.21 42.12
CA TYR A 266 -16.92 25.83 41.78
C TYR A 266 -15.60 25.76 40.99
N LEU A 267 -15.36 26.73 40.10
CA LEU A 267 -14.14 26.81 39.30
C LEU A 267 -12.88 26.97 40.16
N ASN A 268 -13.00 27.52 41.37
CA ASN A 268 -11.87 27.64 42.28
C ASN A 268 -11.49 26.30 42.93
N PHE A 269 -12.46 25.38 43.05
CA PHE A 269 -12.26 24.07 43.68
C PHE A 269 -11.97 22.96 42.66
N ASN A 270 -12.37 23.14 41.40
CA ASN A 270 -12.20 22.14 40.36
C ASN A 270 -11.33 22.67 39.19
N PRO A 271 -10.00 22.45 39.24
CA PRO A 271 -9.09 22.93 38.21
C PRO A 271 -9.26 22.20 36.87
N GLY A 272 -9.70 20.93 36.87
CA GLY A 272 -9.99 20.18 35.65
C GLY A 272 -11.16 20.79 34.86
N VAL A 273 -12.25 21.11 35.55
CA VAL A 273 -13.40 21.81 34.96
C VAL A 273 -13.01 23.19 34.46
N THR A 274 -12.21 23.94 35.24
CA THR A 274 -11.72 25.26 34.82
C THR A 274 -10.85 25.18 33.56
N PHE A 275 -10.02 24.15 33.44
CA PHE A 275 -9.24 23.90 32.23
C PHE A 275 -10.15 23.65 31.02
N TYR A 276 -11.12 22.73 31.14
CA TYR A 276 -12.04 22.43 30.03
C TYR A 276 -12.90 23.63 29.64
N TYR A 277 -13.31 24.45 30.62
CA TYR A 277 -14.03 25.68 30.34
C TYR A 277 -13.15 26.70 29.61
N GLY A 278 -11.96 27.00 30.14
CA GLY A 278 -11.02 27.91 29.49
C GLY A 278 -10.65 27.48 28.09
N ASP A 279 -10.47 26.18 27.86
CA ASP A 279 -10.20 25.65 26.52
C ASP A 279 -11.42 25.72 25.59
N SER A 280 -12.63 25.51 26.11
CA SER A 280 -13.87 25.70 25.35
C SER A 280 -14.05 27.16 24.90
N ILE A 281 -13.67 28.13 25.76
CA ILE A 281 -13.64 29.55 25.40
C ILE A 281 -12.64 29.79 24.25
N ALA A 282 -11.42 29.25 24.36
CA ALA A 282 -10.39 29.40 23.31
C ALA A 282 -10.86 28.82 21.97
N ARG A 283 -11.48 27.64 21.98
CA ARG A 283 -12.04 26.99 20.79
C ARG A 283 -13.25 27.72 20.24
N GLY A 284 -14.03 28.39 21.09
CA GLY A 284 -15.11 29.30 20.72
C GLY A 284 -14.65 30.62 20.10
N GLY A 285 -13.34 30.91 20.09
CA GLY A 285 -12.73 32.06 19.43
C GLY A 285 -12.40 33.25 20.34
N ASP A 286 -12.87 33.25 21.59
CA ASP A 286 -12.54 34.31 22.56
C ASP A 286 -11.20 34.04 23.23
N LEU A 287 -10.13 34.30 22.47
CA LEU A 287 -8.77 34.00 22.90
C LEU A 287 -8.33 34.85 24.10
N ALA A 288 -8.87 36.06 24.26
CA ALA A 288 -8.52 36.96 25.35
C ALA A 288 -9.08 36.47 26.69
N ALA A 289 -10.37 36.11 26.73
CA ALA A 289 -10.98 35.54 27.93
C ALA A 289 -10.34 34.20 28.29
N ALA A 290 -10.05 33.34 27.30
CA ALA A 290 -9.37 32.08 27.53
C ALA A 290 -7.96 32.25 28.11
N ARG A 291 -7.18 33.20 27.57
CA ARG A 291 -5.86 33.57 28.11
C ARG A 291 -5.98 33.99 29.58
N SER A 292 -6.92 34.87 29.90
CA SER A 292 -7.17 35.33 31.27
C SER A 292 -7.50 34.17 32.22
N MET A 293 -8.43 33.29 31.82
CA MET A 293 -8.85 32.15 32.62
C MET A 293 -7.72 31.15 32.87
N LEU A 294 -6.96 30.79 31.83
CA LEU A 294 -5.82 29.88 31.97
C LEU A 294 -4.66 30.51 32.74
N SER A 295 -4.35 31.79 32.54
CA SER A 295 -3.34 32.49 33.35
C SER A 295 -3.72 32.53 34.82
N GLY A 296 -5.00 32.78 35.15
CA GLY A 296 -5.51 32.71 36.52
C GLY A 296 -5.40 31.29 37.10
N LEU A 297 -5.71 30.27 36.30
CA LEU A 297 -5.55 28.87 36.71
C LEU A 297 -4.08 28.53 37.00
N ILE A 298 -3.15 28.93 36.13
CA ILE A 298 -1.70 28.73 36.31
C ILE A 298 -1.21 29.42 37.58
N ALA A 299 -1.63 30.67 37.82
CA ALA A 299 -1.21 31.45 38.99
C ALA A 299 -1.68 30.81 40.31
N ARG A 300 -2.85 30.14 40.32
CA ARG A 300 -3.36 29.42 41.50
C ARG A 300 -2.69 28.06 41.70
N LEU A 301 -2.30 27.41 40.61
CA LEU A 301 -1.76 26.04 40.60
C LEU A 301 -0.26 26.02 40.35
N VAL A 302 0.52 26.72 41.18
CA VAL A 302 2.00 26.74 41.14
C VAL A 302 2.61 25.37 41.54
N GLU A 303 1.87 24.28 41.41
CA GLU A 303 2.40 22.94 41.48
C GLU A 303 3.15 22.61 40.18
N LYS A 304 4.40 22.17 40.31
CA LYS A 304 5.28 21.88 39.17
C LYS A 304 4.76 20.80 38.22
N LYS A 305 3.80 19.96 38.65
CA LYS A 305 3.30 18.81 37.88
C LYS A 305 2.38 19.22 36.72
N TYR A 306 1.45 20.15 36.95
CA TYR A 306 0.40 20.51 35.98
C TYR A 306 0.68 21.82 35.22
N ALA A 307 1.44 22.73 35.83
CA ALA A 307 1.80 24.02 35.24
C ALA A 307 2.40 23.91 33.82
N PRO A 308 3.29 22.93 33.49
CA PRO A 308 3.89 22.85 32.16
C PRO A 308 2.89 22.64 31.02
N VAL A 309 1.88 21.78 31.21
CA VAL A 309 0.87 21.53 30.17
C VAL A 309 -0.02 22.76 29.98
N LEU A 310 -0.38 23.44 31.07
CA LEU A 310 -1.13 24.69 31.00
C LEU A 310 -0.36 25.81 30.30
N LEU A 311 0.97 25.90 30.54
CA LEU A 311 1.85 26.85 29.86
C LEU A 311 1.90 26.59 28.35
N VAL A 312 2.01 25.33 27.93
CA VAL A 312 1.98 24.97 26.50
C VAL A 312 0.64 25.34 25.89
N ARG A 313 -0.49 25.10 26.57
CA ARG A 313 -1.80 25.50 26.03
C ARG A 313 -1.96 27.01 25.97
N LEU A 314 -1.45 27.75 26.96
CA LEU A 314 -1.39 29.20 26.92
C LEU A 314 -0.58 29.68 25.70
N ALA A 315 0.54 29.03 25.41
CA ALA A 315 1.34 29.31 24.21
C ALA A 315 0.59 29.04 22.91
N ASP A 316 -0.20 27.95 22.81
CA ASP A 316 -1.05 27.71 21.64
C ASP A 316 -2.08 28.84 21.43
N ILE A 317 -2.66 29.37 22.51
CA ILE A 317 -3.57 30.52 22.46
C ILE A 317 -2.81 31.78 22.00
N LEU A 318 -1.60 32.01 22.50
CA LEU A 318 -0.75 33.12 22.08
C LEU A 318 -0.43 33.06 20.58
N VAL A 319 -0.12 31.87 20.03
CA VAL A 319 0.06 31.69 18.58
C VAL A 319 -1.20 32.11 17.82
N ARG A 320 -2.38 31.65 18.26
CA ARG A 320 -3.66 32.00 17.63
C ARG A 320 -4.01 33.49 17.72
N GLN A 321 -3.47 34.20 18.71
CA GLN A 321 -3.58 35.65 18.85
C GLN A 321 -2.52 36.44 18.04
N GLY A 322 -1.59 35.77 17.37
CA GLY A 322 -0.48 36.41 16.65
C GLY A 322 0.74 36.77 17.51
N HIS A 323 0.77 36.36 18.78
CA HIS A 323 1.88 36.57 19.71
C HIS A 323 2.96 35.48 19.58
N ASP A 324 3.46 35.28 18.36
CA ASP A 324 4.39 34.19 18.01
C ASP A 324 5.68 34.15 18.86
N GLN A 325 6.25 35.31 19.16
CA GLN A 325 7.52 35.39 19.90
C GLN A 325 7.34 35.01 21.38
N GLU A 326 6.24 35.44 21.99
CA GLU A 326 5.89 35.08 23.37
C GLU A 326 5.65 33.56 23.46
N ALA A 327 4.86 33.00 22.54
CA ALA A 327 4.59 31.57 22.49
C ALA A 327 5.88 30.74 22.33
N LEU A 328 6.78 31.17 21.44
CA LEU A 328 8.07 30.51 21.23
C LEU A 328 8.94 30.53 22.49
N GLY A 329 8.95 31.65 23.23
CA GLY A 329 9.61 31.73 24.53
C GLY A 329 9.06 30.73 25.52
N VAL A 330 7.73 30.57 25.58
CA VAL A 330 7.07 29.59 26.46
C VAL A 330 7.41 28.16 26.05
N TYR A 331 7.30 27.79 24.77
CA TYR A 331 7.62 26.42 24.33
C TYR A 331 9.07 26.04 24.64
N ARG A 332 10.04 26.93 24.38
CA ARG A 332 11.45 26.69 24.73
C ARG A 332 11.62 26.49 26.22
N THR A 333 11.07 27.40 27.02
CA THR A 333 11.12 27.33 28.48
C THR A 333 10.56 26.01 28.98
N VAL A 334 9.42 25.55 28.45
CA VAL A 334 8.82 24.28 28.84
C VAL A 334 9.73 23.12 28.46
N SER A 335 10.21 23.09 27.20
CA SER A 335 11.03 21.99 26.70
C SER A 335 12.41 21.86 27.36
N GLU A 336 12.99 22.95 27.85
CA GLU A 336 14.33 23.01 28.43
C GLU A 336 14.34 22.82 29.96
N ASN A 337 13.23 23.11 30.65
CA ASN A 337 13.21 23.13 32.12
C ASN A 337 12.35 22.04 32.77
N PHE A 338 11.47 21.36 32.02
CA PHE A 338 10.54 20.37 32.58
C PHE A 338 10.78 18.97 32.01
N HIS A 339 12.00 18.45 32.22
CA HIS A 339 12.40 17.09 31.88
C HIS A 339 11.41 16.06 32.47
N ASP A 340 11.11 14.99 31.73
CA ASP A 340 10.19 13.91 32.13
C ASP A 340 8.70 14.30 32.31
N ASN A 341 8.22 15.29 31.57
CA ASN A 341 6.78 15.64 31.51
C ASN A 341 6.24 15.58 30.06
N LYS A 342 4.99 15.14 29.88
CA LYS A 342 4.26 15.19 28.60
C LYS A 342 4.30 16.58 27.96
N ALA A 343 4.25 17.66 28.76
CA ALA A 343 4.35 19.03 28.28
C ALA A 343 5.62 19.30 27.47
N THR A 344 6.75 18.70 27.84
CA THR A 344 8.02 18.84 27.11
C THR A 344 7.92 18.29 25.71
N TRP A 345 7.29 17.13 25.56
CA TRP A 345 7.07 16.53 24.25
C TRP A 345 6.07 17.31 23.40
N ILE A 346 5.01 17.88 24.00
CA ILE A 346 4.08 18.76 23.28
C ILE A 346 4.80 20.04 22.85
N ALA A 347 5.58 20.67 23.73
CA ALA A 347 6.34 21.87 23.40
C ALA A 347 7.36 21.62 22.27
N LEU A 348 8.09 20.50 22.32
CA LEU A 348 9.01 20.08 21.26
C LEU A 348 8.26 19.84 19.94
N LEU A 349 7.08 19.22 19.99
CA LEU A 349 6.24 19.03 18.82
C LEU A 349 5.82 20.37 18.21
N ARG A 350 5.34 21.32 19.04
CA ARG A 350 4.94 22.65 18.59
C ARG A 350 6.10 23.47 18.04
N LEU A 351 7.31 23.31 18.57
CA LEU A 351 8.52 23.90 18.00
C LEU A 351 8.81 23.31 16.60
N ALA A 352 8.73 21.98 16.46
CA ALA A 352 8.93 21.29 15.18
C ALA A 352 7.86 21.64 14.13
N ASP A 353 6.60 21.80 14.53
CA ASP A 353 5.48 22.16 13.65
C ASP A 353 5.71 23.49 12.92
N ARG A 354 6.44 24.42 13.55
CA ARG A 354 6.79 25.71 12.94
C ARG A 354 7.73 25.58 11.76
N ASP A 355 8.61 24.58 11.80
CA ASP A 355 9.58 24.31 10.73
C ASP A 355 8.98 23.44 9.62
N PHE A 356 7.84 22.77 9.87
CA PHE A 356 7.19 21.84 8.95
C PHE A 356 6.93 22.43 7.56
N PHE A 357 6.32 23.61 7.46
CA PHE A 357 6.02 24.24 6.17
C PHE A 357 7.25 24.79 5.44
N SER A 358 8.40 24.85 6.11
CA SER A 358 9.68 25.23 5.52
C SER A 358 10.55 24.04 5.12
N ALA A 359 10.06 22.81 5.37
CA ALA A 359 10.73 21.59 4.97
C ALA A 359 10.77 21.47 3.44
N THR A 360 11.87 20.90 2.97
CA THR A 360 12.20 20.69 1.56
C THR A 360 12.83 19.31 1.40
N PRO A 361 12.93 18.78 0.17
CA PRO A 361 13.56 17.48 -0.09
C PRO A 361 15.00 17.37 0.45
N TRP A 362 15.69 18.48 0.64
CA TRP A 362 17.09 18.54 1.05
C TRP A 362 17.30 18.63 2.56
N ASN A 363 16.35 19.21 3.31
CA ASN A 363 16.55 19.54 4.72
C ASN A 363 15.58 18.84 5.69
N TYR A 364 14.62 18.05 5.17
CA TYR A 364 13.55 17.49 6.01
C TYR A 364 14.04 16.46 7.04
N HIS A 365 15.17 15.80 6.81
CA HIS A 365 15.67 14.70 7.65
C HIS A 365 15.80 15.07 9.14
N SER A 366 16.38 16.23 9.46
CA SER A 366 16.54 16.66 10.86
C SER A 366 15.20 16.90 11.56
N LEU A 367 14.22 17.41 10.81
CA LEU A 367 12.87 17.60 11.33
C LEU A 367 12.14 16.25 11.48
N ALA A 368 12.30 15.35 10.52
CA ALA A 368 11.77 13.99 10.56
C ALA A 368 12.31 13.20 11.77
N GLU A 369 13.61 13.28 12.05
CA GLU A 369 14.24 12.69 13.24
C GLU A 369 13.65 13.25 14.54
N THR A 370 13.33 14.54 14.58
CA THR A 370 12.69 15.17 15.74
C THR A 370 11.31 14.56 16.00
N TYR A 371 10.45 14.46 14.98
CA TYR A 371 9.15 13.81 15.11
C TYR A 371 9.27 12.34 15.50
N GLN A 372 10.21 11.60 14.89
CA GLN A 372 10.44 10.20 15.21
C GLN A 372 10.90 10.01 16.67
N ARG A 373 11.77 10.90 17.17
CA ARG A 373 12.22 10.93 18.57
C ARG A 373 11.06 11.16 19.52
N ILE A 374 10.20 12.15 19.26
CA ILE A 374 9.01 12.41 20.07
C ILE A 374 8.11 11.16 20.09
N SER A 375 7.90 10.51 18.94
CA SER A 375 7.10 9.28 18.85
C SER A 375 7.68 8.08 19.62
N ARG A 376 9.00 7.99 19.76
CA ARG A 376 9.65 6.90 20.50
C ARG A 376 9.72 7.14 22.00
N GLN A 377 9.91 8.40 22.41
CA GLN A 377 10.21 8.75 23.81
C GLN A 377 9.00 9.26 24.59
N SER A 378 7.93 9.70 23.92
CA SER A 378 6.69 10.09 24.59
C SER A 378 5.98 8.87 25.20
N ASN A 379 5.48 9.03 26.43
CA ASN A 379 4.61 8.03 27.07
C ASN A 379 3.13 8.17 26.65
N ASP A 380 2.75 9.28 26.01
CA ASP A 380 1.39 9.57 25.59
C ASP A 380 1.09 8.98 24.21
N ILE A 381 0.04 8.15 24.09
CA ILE A 381 -0.31 7.45 22.84
C ILE A 381 -0.69 8.44 21.73
N ASP A 382 -1.51 9.44 22.03
CA ASP A 382 -2.00 10.41 21.04
C ASP A 382 -0.83 11.20 20.46
N LEU A 383 0.10 11.60 21.33
CA LEU A 383 1.31 12.31 20.93
C LEU A 383 2.27 11.42 20.13
N ARG A 384 2.38 10.14 20.49
CA ARG A 384 3.20 9.18 19.73
C ARG A 384 2.65 8.95 18.33
N GLU A 385 1.33 8.87 18.20
CA GLU A 385 0.64 8.71 16.92
C GLU A 385 0.80 9.97 16.05
N GLU A 386 0.47 11.15 16.56
CA GLU A 386 0.61 12.42 15.82
C GLU A 386 2.05 12.65 15.35
N SER A 387 3.02 12.43 16.24
CA SER A 387 4.44 12.61 15.89
C SER A 387 4.89 11.58 14.85
N LEU A 388 4.46 10.32 14.95
CA LEU A 388 4.81 9.33 13.92
C LEU A 388 4.15 9.65 12.58
N PHE A 389 2.91 10.12 12.60
CA PHE A 389 2.22 10.56 11.39
C PHE A 389 2.98 11.71 10.71
N LYS A 390 3.41 12.73 11.47
CA LYS A 390 4.19 13.85 10.91
C LYS A 390 5.55 13.41 10.36
N TYR A 391 6.21 12.45 11.01
CA TYR A 391 7.40 11.79 10.45
C TYR A 391 7.10 11.13 9.11
N VAL A 392 6.10 10.24 9.06
CA VAL A 392 5.69 9.51 7.85
C VAL A 392 5.25 10.46 6.74
N LEU A 393 4.60 11.56 7.08
CA LEU A 393 4.16 12.58 6.14
C LEU A 393 5.34 13.31 5.50
N LEU A 394 6.35 13.69 6.28
CA LEU A 394 7.57 14.28 5.71
C LEU A 394 8.29 13.30 4.78
N GLU A 395 8.44 12.04 5.18
CA GLU A 395 9.00 11.00 4.30
C GLU A 395 8.17 10.86 3.01
N SER A 396 6.84 10.92 3.12
CA SER A 396 5.94 10.78 1.97
C SER A 396 6.00 11.97 1.00
N LEU A 397 6.25 13.18 1.51
CA LEU A 397 6.36 14.40 0.69
C LEU A 397 7.76 14.57 0.09
N HIS A 398 8.80 14.17 0.81
CA HIS A 398 10.18 14.57 0.52
C HIS A 398 11.15 13.39 0.32
N GLY A 399 10.84 12.21 0.84
CA GLY A 399 11.69 11.02 0.74
C GLY A 399 11.47 10.19 -0.52
N GLU A 400 12.28 9.14 -0.66
CA GLU A 400 12.17 8.16 -1.73
C GLU A 400 10.88 7.34 -1.60
N ALA A 401 10.23 7.02 -2.74
CA ALA A 401 8.90 6.40 -2.70
C ALA A 401 8.87 5.03 -2.02
N PRO A 402 9.83 4.11 -2.28
CA PRO A 402 9.84 2.81 -1.61
C PRO A 402 10.01 2.94 -0.09
N ASP A 403 10.83 3.88 0.36
CA ASP A 403 11.13 4.05 1.79
C ASP A 403 9.93 4.65 2.52
N ALA A 404 9.35 5.70 1.95
CA ALA A 404 8.13 6.31 2.48
C ALA A 404 6.93 5.36 2.49
N LEU A 405 6.79 4.52 1.45
CA LEU A 405 5.76 3.47 1.39
C LEU A 405 5.91 2.47 2.55
N ARG A 406 7.14 2.02 2.82
CA ARG A 406 7.42 1.15 3.98
C ARG A 406 7.03 1.84 5.30
N GLN A 407 7.35 3.12 5.47
CA GLN A 407 6.97 3.86 6.69
C GLN A 407 5.46 3.97 6.86
N ILE A 408 4.69 4.18 5.78
CA ILE A 408 3.22 4.16 5.83
C ILE A 408 2.69 2.81 6.27
N VAL A 409 3.20 1.70 5.72
CA VAL A 409 2.74 0.35 6.09
C VAL A 409 3.01 0.09 7.57
N LEU A 410 4.20 0.46 8.06
CA LEU A 410 4.55 0.34 9.48
C LEU A 410 3.66 1.21 10.37
N PHE A 411 3.34 2.43 9.94
CA PHE A 411 2.41 3.31 10.65
C PHE A 411 1.03 2.67 10.77
N GLN A 412 0.45 2.22 9.65
CA GLN A 412 -0.89 1.60 9.63
C GLN A 412 -0.96 0.31 10.47
N LYS A 413 0.14 -0.45 10.53
CA LYS A 413 0.25 -1.63 11.40
C LYS A 413 0.29 -1.26 12.89
N LYS A 414 0.98 -0.17 13.24
CA LYS A 414 1.12 0.31 14.63
C LYS A 414 -0.13 1.03 15.12
N PHE A 415 -0.78 1.80 14.25
CA PHE A 415 -1.98 2.59 14.51
C PHE A 415 -3.04 2.24 13.46
N PRO A 416 -3.85 1.18 13.68
CA PRO A 416 -4.80 0.69 12.66
C PRO A 416 -6.11 1.48 12.60
N ARG A 417 -6.36 2.37 13.55
CA ARG A 417 -7.55 3.21 13.66
C ARG A 417 -7.14 4.63 14.03
N GLY A 418 -7.96 5.62 13.66
CA GLY A 418 -7.70 7.02 13.93
C GLY A 418 -7.86 7.88 12.68
N VAL A 419 -7.83 9.21 12.88
CA VAL A 419 -7.99 10.19 11.79
C VAL A 419 -6.84 10.09 10.79
N TYR A 420 -5.61 9.86 11.29
CA TYR A 420 -4.40 9.77 10.46
C TYR A 420 -4.41 8.57 9.51
N VAL A 421 -5.05 7.46 9.89
CA VAL A 421 -5.09 6.24 9.07
C VAL A 421 -5.81 6.46 7.75
N ALA A 422 -6.93 7.21 7.78
CA ALA A 422 -7.69 7.54 6.57
C ALA A 422 -6.82 8.35 5.59
N VAL A 423 -6.03 9.28 6.12
CA VAL A 423 -5.09 10.08 5.33
C VAL A 423 -3.95 9.21 4.78
N CYS A 424 -3.37 8.35 5.61
CA CYS A 424 -2.32 7.41 5.18
C CYS A 424 -2.77 6.47 4.05
N ARG A 425 -4.06 6.10 3.94
CA ARG A 425 -4.57 5.31 2.80
C ARG A 425 -4.40 6.06 1.48
N THR A 426 -4.80 7.33 1.44
CA THR A 426 -4.66 8.18 0.25
C THR A 426 -3.19 8.39 -0.09
N MET A 427 -2.35 8.58 0.92
CA MET A 427 -0.89 8.69 0.74
C MET A 427 -0.30 7.40 0.16
N ARG A 428 -0.76 6.24 0.64
CA ARG A 428 -0.33 4.92 0.17
C ARG A 428 -0.66 4.70 -1.29
N GLU A 429 -1.87 5.06 -1.75
CA GLU A 429 -2.26 4.98 -3.16
C GLU A 429 -1.25 5.70 -4.06
N VAL A 430 -0.87 6.93 -3.69
CA VAL A 430 0.11 7.71 -4.46
C VAL A 430 1.49 7.04 -4.41
N LEU A 431 1.90 6.60 -3.21
CA LEU A 431 3.23 6.04 -3.00
C LEU A 431 3.45 4.69 -3.68
N VAL A 432 2.43 3.83 -3.75
CA VAL A 432 2.51 2.55 -4.46
C VAL A 432 2.85 2.77 -5.93
N VAL A 433 2.17 3.69 -6.61
CA VAL A 433 2.44 3.98 -8.03
C VAL A 433 3.85 4.54 -8.22
N GLN A 434 4.28 5.45 -7.35
CA GLN A 434 5.62 6.04 -7.45
C GLN A 434 6.72 5.00 -7.14
N ALA A 435 6.53 4.15 -6.14
CA ALA A 435 7.45 3.07 -5.82
C ALA A 435 7.55 2.05 -6.97
N TYR A 436 6.42 1.77 -7.64
CA TYR A 436 6.41 0.93 -8.84
C TYR A 436 7.26 1.54 -9.96
N ARG A 437 7.07 2.83 -10.28
CA ARG A 437 7.80 3.53 -11.35
C ARG A 437 9.30 3.68 -11.10
N GLN A 438 9.71 3.82 -9.84
CA GLN A 438 11.12 4.01 -9.47
C GLN A 438 11.92 2.69 -9.43
N SER A 439 11.24 1.54 -9.42
CA SER A 439 11.88 0.22 -9.28
C SER A 439 12.13 -0.45 -10.63
N GLN A 440 13.25 -1.16 -10.77
CA GLN A 440 13.59 -1.95 -11.96
C GLN A 440 13.09 -3.39 -11.84
N TRP A 441 11.78 -3.60 -12.01
CA TRP A 441 11.15 -4.91 -11.82
C TRP A 441 11.59 -5.99 -12.80
N ASP A 442 12.14 -5.62 -13.96
CA ASP A 442 12.62 -6.57 -14.98
C ASP A 442 13.78 -7.46 -14.48
N LYS A 443 14.42 -7.10 -13.37
CA LYS A 443 15.51 -7.84 -12.74
C LYS A 443 15.13 -8.45 -11.38
N ASP A 444 13.91 -8.19 -10.89
CA ASP A 444 13.46 -8.61 -9.57
C ASP A 444 11.98 -9.06 -9.60
N SER A 445 11.73 -10.17 -10.29
CA SER A 445 10.42 -10.82 -10.35
C SER A 445 9.90 -11.18 -8.96
N SER A 446 10.79 -11.61 -8.06
CA SER A 446 10.42 -11.97 -6.67
C SER A 446 9.93 -10.77 -5.86
N GLY A 447 10.59 -9.62 -6.01
CA GLY A 447 10.20 -8.37 -5.40
C GLY A 447 8.90 -7.84 -5.97
N LEU A 448 8.69 -7.97 -7.29
CA LEU A 448 7.44 -7.53 -7.92
C LEU A 448 6.24 -8.33 -7.39
N ILE A 449 6.37 -9.64 -7.26
CA ILE A 449 5.31 -10.48 -6.68
C ILE A 449 4.98 -10.03 -5.26
N ARG A 450 5.99 -9.90 -4.38
CA ARG A 450 5.77 -9.42 -3.01
C ARG A 450 5.12 -8.04 -2.98
N PHE A 451 5.55 -7.14 -3.86
CA PHE A 451 5.01 -5.79 -3.97
C PHE A 451 3.52 -5.79 -4.32
N VAL A 452 3.10 -6.58 -5.32
CA VAL A 452 1.68 -6.63 -5.70
C VAL A 452 0.81 -7.35 -4.66
N GLU A 453 1.31 -8.41 -4.02
CA GLU A 453 0.60 -9.11 -2.95
C GLU A 453 0.39 -8.22 -1.72
N GLU A 454 1.43 -7.48 -1.30
CA GLU A 454 1.36 -6.59 -0.13
C GLU A 454 0.47 -5.35 -0.39
N HIS A 455 0.30 -4.96 -1.65
CA HIS A 455 -0.34 -3.70 -2.04
C HIS A 455 -1.57 -3.86 -2.92
N GLN A 456 -2.16 -5.06 -3.01
CA GLN A 456 -3.30 -5.39 -3.88
C GLN A 456 -4.50 -4.44 -3.77
N ASP A 457 -4.77 -3.87 -2.58
CA ASP A 457 -5.82 -2.86 -2.37
C ASP A 457 -5.51 -1.47 -2.97
N TYR A 458 -4.26 -1.22 -3.36
CA TYR A 458 -3.73 0.10 -3.72
C TYR A 458 -3.09 0.14 -5.13
N LEU A 459 -3.36 -0.86 -5.98
CA LEU A 459 -2.75 -0.98 -7.31
C LEU A 459 -3.43 -0.13 -8.41
N ALA A 460 -4.46 0.64 -8.08
CA ALA A 460 -5.27 1.36 -9.07
C ALA A 460 -4.43 2.20 -10.05
N GLY A 461 -3.49 3.02 -9.56
CA GLY A 461 -2.63 3.80 -10.46
C GLY A 461 -1.48 3.02 -11.10
N CYS A 462 -1.15 1.82 -10.60
CA CYS A 462 -0.21 0.92 -11.28
C CYS A 462 -0.84 0.32 -12.53
N MET A 463 -2.14 0.02 -12.49
CA MET A 463 -2.91 -0.50 -13.64
C MET A 463 -2.96 0.47 -14.82
N GLU A 464 -2.74 1.76 -14.59
CA GLU A 464 -2.63 2.76 -15.66
C GLU A 464 -1.32 2.62 -16.47
N GLN A 465 -0.32 1.89 -15.95
CA GLN A 465 0.91 1.62 -16.69
C GLN A 465 0.68 0.48 -17.70
N PRO A 466 0.92 0.70 -19.01
CA PRO A 466 0.56 -0.27 -20.06
C PRO A 466 1.17 -1.67 -19.89
N ASP A 467 2.35 -1.76 -19.28
CA ASP A 467 3.13 -2.99 -19.10
C ASP A 467 2.93 -3.64 -17.73
N PHE A 468 2.16 -3.03 -16.82
CA PHE A 468 2.03 -3.49 -15.44
C PHE A 468 1.54 -4.94 -15.35
N LEU A 469 0.38 -5.23 -15.93
CA LEU A 469 -0.21 -6.58 -15.88
C LEU A 469 0.69 -7.62 -16.55
N VAL A 470 1.29 -7.28 -17.69
CA VAL A 470 2.19 -8.18 -18.43
C VAL A 470 3.42 -8.54 -17.59
N LYS A 471 4.02 -7.54 -16.91
CA LYS A 471 5.15 -7.77 -16.00
C LYS A 471 4.76 -8.62 -14.80
N VAL A 472 3.58 -8.40 -14.23
CA VAL A 472 3.07 -9.21 -13.11
C VAL A 472 2.90 -10.66 -13.55
N VAL A 473 2.23 -10.92 -14.67
CA VAL A 473 2.04 -12.28 -15.19
C VAL A 473 3.38 -12.96 -15.41
N LYS A 474 4.30 -12.31 -16.13
CA LYS A 474 5.64 -12.84 -16.39
C LYS A 474 6.38 -13.20 -15.10
N ALA A 475 6.31 -12.34 -14.07
CA ALA A 475 6.96 -12.62 -12.79
C ALA A 475 6.39 -13.86 -12.11
N TYR A 476 5.06 -14.04 -12.11
CA TYR A 476 4.41 -15.22 -11.53
C TYR A 476 4.69 -16.50 -12.34
N GLU A 477 4.77 -16.41 -13.67
CA GLU A 477 5.14 -17.52 -14.56
C GLU A 477 6.58 -17.99 -14.32
N GLU A 478 7.54 -17.05 -14.27
CA GLU A 478 8.96 -17.35 -13.95
C GLU A 478 9.12 -17.96 -12.56
N ALA A 479 8.27 -17.59 -11.62
CA ALA A 479 8.25 -18.16 -10.27
C ALA A 479 7.51 -19.50 -10.17
N GLY A 480 6.81 -19.94 -11.22
CA GLY A 480 5.98 -21.15 -11.20
C GLY A 480 4.83 -21.09 -10.19
N ARG A 481 4.19 -19.92 -10.04
CA ARG A 481 3.12 -19.65 -9.05
C ARG A 481 1.75 -19.35 -9.69
N PRO A 482 1.21 -20.23 -10.57
CA PRO A 482 -0.05 -19.97 -11.29
C PRO A 482 -1.27 -19.89 -10.37
N ILE A 483 -1.28 -20.63 -9.25
CA ILE A 483 -2.40 -20.63 -8.29
C ILE A 483 -2.54 -19.25 -7.63
N GLU A 484 -1.42 -18.65 -7.23
CA GLU A 484 -1.42 -17.33 -6.59
C GLU A 484 -1.71 -16.21 -7.59
N LEU A 485 -1.27 -16.35 -8.84
CA LEU A 485 -1.66 -15.43 -9.92
C LEU A 485 -3.18 -15.44 -10.14
N VAL A 486 -3.79 -16.63 -10.22
CA VAL A 486 -5.25 -16.79 -10.34
C VAL A 486 -5.97 -16.13 -9.15
N LYS A 487 -5.47 -16.34 -7.91
CA LYS A 487 -6.04 -15.71 -6.71
C LYS A 487 -5.95 -14.19 -6.76
N LEU A 488 -4.78 -13.64 -7.11
CA LEU A 488 -4.57 -12.19 -7.23
C LEU A 488 -5.53 -11.60 -8.26
N PHE A 489 -5.58 -12.16 -9.47
CA PHE A 489 -6.41 -11.60 -10.54
C PHE A 489 -7.91 -11.78 -10.27
N SER A 490 -8.33 -12.89 -9.66
CA SER A 490 -9.71 -13.07 -9.21
C SER A 490 -10.13 -11.99 -8.21
N TYR A 491 -9.24 -11.68 -7.25
CA TYR A 491 -9.46 -10.62 -6.29
C TYR A 491 -9.50 -9.23 -6.96
N LEU A 492 -8.60 -8.95 -7.90
CA LEU A 492 -8.58 -7.67 -8.63
C LEU A 492 -9.82 -7.49 -9.51
N LEU A 493 -10.35 -8.56 -10.10
CA LEU A 493 -11.57 -8.53 -10.92
C LEU A 493 -12.83 -8.13 -10.14
N GLU A 494 -12.82 -8.23 -8.81
CA GLU A 494 -13.89 -7.73 -7.93
C GLU A 494 -13.81 -6.21 -7.70
N ARG A 495 -12.71 -5.56 -8.10
CA ARG A 495 -12.48 -4.13 -7.89
C ARG A 495 -12.94 -3.32 -9.10
N GLN A 496 -13.80 -2.33 -8.85
CA GLN A 496 -14.33 -1.45 -9.91
C GLN A 496 -13.22 -0.72 -10.68
N TRP A 497 -12.17 -0.28 -9.98
CA TRP A 497 -11.04 0.43 -10.58
C TRP A 497 -10.16 -0.46 -11.48
N ALA A 498 -10.26 -1.79 -11.40
CA ALA A 498 -9.50 -2.72 -12.23
C ALA A 498 -10.19 -3.07 -13.56
N SER A 499 -11.38 -2.50 -13.81
CA SER A 499 -12.21 -2.81 -14.98
C SER A 499 -11.50 -2.62 -16.33
N GLY A 500 -10.60 -1.64 -16.46
CA GLY A 500 -9.82 -1.42 -17.68
C GLY A 500 -8.89 -2.59 -18.05
N GLY A 501 -8.38 -3.31 -17.06
CA GLY A 501 -7.52 -4.49 -17.25
C GLY A 501 -8.28 -5.82 -17.23
N ALA A 502 -9.60 -5.80 -17.03
CA ALA A 502 -10.40 -7.00 -16.81
C ALA A 502 -10.37 -8.01 -17.97
N PRO A 503 -10.43 -7.61 -19.25
CA PRO A 503 -10.33 -8.57 -20.36
C PRO A 503 -9.05 -9.41 -20.28
N TYR A 504 -7.90 -8.75 -20.07
CA TYR A 504 -6.61 -9.42 -19.96
C TYR A 504 -6.54 -10.34 -18.73
N MET A 505 -7.04 -9.88 -17.57
CA MET A 505 -7.04 -10.71 -16.35
C MET A 505 -7.92 -11.95 -16.50
N TYR A 506 -9.10 -11.84 -17.11
CA TYR A 506 -9.95 -13.01 -17.37
C TYR A 506 -9.29 -14.03 -18.30
N GLU A 507 -8.62 -13.56 -19.36
CA GLU A 507 -7.85 -14.43 -20.27
C GLU A 507 -6.78 -15.20 -19.49
N VAL A 508 -5.93 -14.48 -18.73
CA VAL A 508 -4.85 -15.10 -17.94
C VAL A 508 -5.38 -16.07 -16.89
N VAL A 509 -6.48 -15.74 -16.21
CA VAL A 509 -7.09 -16.65 -15.22
C VAL A 509 -7.63 -17.91 -15.90
N ALA A 510 -8.28 -17.78 -17.05
CA ALA A 510 -8.80 -18.93 -17.79
C ALA A 510 -7.67 -19.86 -18.26
N ASP A 511 -6.61 -19.30 -18.86
CA ASP A 511 -5.46 -20.07 -19.35
C ASP A 511 -4.73 -20.82 -18.22
N ASN A 512 -4.51 -20.14 -17.08
CA ASN A 512 -3.87 -20.77 -15.92
C ASN A 512 -4.78 -21.81 -15.25
N ALA A 513 -6.10 -21.59 -15.23
CA ALA A 513 -7.05 -22.57 -14.71
C ALA A 513 -7.09 -23.84 -15.59
N GLU A 514 -7.07 -23.72 -16.92
CA GLU A 514 -6.96 -24.87 -17.82
C GLU A 514 -5.65 -25.64 -17.59
N LEU A 515 -4.51 -24.94 -17.46
CA LEU A 515 -3.22 -25.57 -17.18
C LEU A 515 -3.24 -26.38 -15.89
N LEU A 516 -3.96 -25.90 -14.88
CA LEU A 516 -4.12 -26.56 -13.58
C LEU A 516 -5.20 -27.67 -13.59
N GLY A 517 -5.95 -27.83 -14.69
CA GLY A 517 -7.09 -28.73 -14.77
C GLY A 517 -8.32 -28.27 -13.97
N ASP A 518 -8.36 -27.01 -13.53
CA ASP A 518 -9.52 -26.40 -12.88
C ASP A 518 -10.52 -25.90 -13.93
N ASN A 519 -11.19 -26.87 -14.57
CA ASN A 519 -12.14 -26.60 -15.64
C ASN A 519 -13.32 -25.73 -15.16
N VAL A 520 -13.72 -25.85 -13.90
CA VAL A 520 -14.82 -25.07 -13.32
C VAL A 520 -14.45 -23.59 -13.29
N MET A 521 -13.24 -23.25 -12.85
CA MET A 521 -12.76 -21.87 -12.83
C MET A 521 -12.53 -21.34 -14.25
N ALA A 522 -11.96 -22.15 -15.14
CA ALA A 522 -11.78 -21.80 -16.55
C ALA A 522 -13.13 -21.46 -17.19
N GLU A 523 -14.11 -22.37 -17.16
CA GLU A 523 -15.44 -22.15 -17.74
C GLU A 523 -16.10 -20.89 -17.16
N LYS A 524 -16.06 -20.71 -15.83
CA LYS A 524 -16.63 -19.54 -15.15
C LYS A 524 -16.02 -18.24 -15.68
N CYS A 525 -14.70 -18.19 -15.82
CA CYS A 525 -13.99 -16.98 -16.28
C CYS A 525 -14.26 -16.68 -17.75
N MET A 526 -14.27 -17.70 -18.62
CA MET A 526 -14.57 -17.56 -20.04
C MET A 526 -16.00 -17.06 -20.28
N ARG A 527 -16.98 -17.63 -19.57
CA ARG A 527 -18.38 -17.16 -19.65
C ARG A 527 -18.52 -15.73 -19.14
N ALA A 528 -17.87 -15.39 -18.02
CA ALA A 528 -17.88 -14.03 -17.49
C ALA A 528 -17.25 -13.03 -18.48
N PHE A 529 -16.14 -13.39 -19.13
CA PHE A 529 -15.53 -12.60 -20.19
C PHE A 529 -16.51 -12.36 -21.33
N LEU A 530 -17.11 -13.41 -21.88
CA LEU A 530 -18.00 -13.34 -23.04
C LEU A 530 -19.27 -12.54 -22.74
N HIS A 531 -19.78 -12.64 -21.52
CA HIS A 531 -20.94 -11.86 -21.08
C HIS A 531 -20.61 -10.36 -20.93
N LYS A 532 -19.47 -10.03 -20.32
CA LYS A 532 -19.07 -8.64 -20.04
C LYS A 532 -18.45 -7.94 -21.25
N PHE A 533 -17.78 -8.68 -22.13
CA PHE A 533 -16.99 -8.15 -23.24
C PHE A 533 -17.32 -8.83 -24.60
N PRO A 534 -18.60 -8.89 -25.01
CA PRO A 534 -19.03 -9.64 -26.20
C PRO A 534 -18.41 -9.12 -27.51
N SER A 535 -18.07 -7.82 -27.58
CA SER A 535 -17.49 -7.20 -28.77
C SER A 535 -15.95 -7.09 -28.73
N HIS A 536 -15.30 -7.65 -27.71
CA HIS A 536 -13.85 -7.55 -27.58
C HIS A 536 -13.13 -8.34 -28.70
N PRO A 537 -11.97 -7.87 -29.22
CA PRO A 537 -11.24 -8.57 -30.29
C PRO A 537 -10.87 -10.02 -29.97
N ARG A 538 -10.79 -10.38 -28.68
CA ARG A 538 -10.51 -11.75 -28.21
C ARG A 538 -11.75 -12.61 -27.97
N ALA A 539 -12.97 -12.06 -28.07
CA ALA A 539 -14.21 -12.80 -27.80
C ALA A 539 -14.37 -14.05 -28.69
N ARG A 540 -13.98 -13.99 -29.97
CA ARG A 540 -14.01 -15.17 -30.86
C ARG A 540 -13.05 -16.27 -30.39
N LEU A 541 -11.82 -15.89 -30.01
CA LEU A 541 -10.86 -16.84 -29.45
C LEU A 541 -11.38 -17.44 -28.14
N MET A 542 -11.99 -16.63 -27.29
CA MET A 542 -12.58 -17.07 -26.02
C MET A 542 -13.75 -18.05 -26.21
N LEU A 543 -14.60 -17.85 -27.24
CA LEU A 543 -15.62 -18.83 -27.62
C LEU A 543 -15.00 -20.15 -28.06
N GLU A 544 -13.90 -20.09 -28.82
CA GLU A 544 -13.18 -21.28 -29.29
C GLU A 544 -12.60 -22.09 -28.12
N HIS A 545 -11.93 -21.44 -27.16
CA HIS A 545 -11.45 -22.09 -25.94
C HIS A 545 -12.60 -22.70 -25.12
N LEU A 546 -13.66 -21.92 -24.86
CA LEU A 546 -14.84 -22.42 -24.13
C LEU A 546 -15.46 -23.64 -24.83
N GLY A 547 -15.58 -23.61 -26.16
CA GLY A 547 -16.11 -24.74 -26.92
C GLY A 547 -15.23 -25.99 -26.82
N GLY A 548 -13.91 -25.84 -26.83
CA GLY A 548 -12.97 -26.93 -26.60
C GLY A 548 -13.06 -27.52 -25.19
N LEU A 549 -13.20 -26.69 -24.17
CA LEU A 549 -13.40 -27.10 -22.78
C LEU A 549 -14.73 -27.85 -22.60
N LEU A 550 -15.83 -27.30 -23.13
CA LEU A 550 -17.15 -27.96 -23.06
C LEU A 550 -17.15 -29.31 -23.78
N HIS A 551 -16.41 -29.41 -24.90
CA HIS A 551 -16.23 -30.67 -25.61
C HIS A 551 -15.48 -31.71 -24.75
N SER A 552 -14.38 -31.33 -24.10
CA SER A 552 -13.59 -32.25 -23.28
C SER A 552 -14.35 -32.74 -22.04
N GLU A 553 -15.29 -31.94 -21.53
CA GLU A 553 -16.20 -32.33 -20.45
C GLU A 553 -17.43 -33.15 -20.92
N GLY A 554 -17.56 -33.40 -22.22
CA GLY A 554 -18.69 -34.14 -22.79
C GLY A 554 -20.01 -33.34 -22.85
N LYS A 555 -19.97 -32.02 -22.60
CA LYS A 555 -21.10 -31.09 -22.75
C LYS A 555 -21.32 -30.73 -24.23
N TYR A 556 -21.58 -31.74 -25.06
CA TYR A 556 -21.62 -31.61 -26.52
C TYR A 556 -22.66 -30.60 -27.02
N GLN A 557 -23.78 -30.48 -26.31
CA GLN A 557 -24.85 -29.53 -26.61
C GLN A 557 -24.37 -28.08 -26.45
N ASP A 558 -23.70 -27.77 -25.34
CA ASP A 558 -23.16 -26.44 -25.09
C ASP A 558 -21.97 -26.12 -25.99
N ALA A 559 -21.11 -27.11 -26.26
CA ALA A 559 -19.99 -26.98 -27.20
C ALA A 559 -20.49 -26.63 -28.60
N ARG A 560 -21.57 -27.30 -29.06
CA ARG A 560 -22.26 -26.95 -30.31
C ARG A 560 -22.73 -25.51 -30.29
N ASP A 561 -23.52 -25.12 -29.29
CA ASP A 561 -24.12 -23.79 -29.22
C ASP A 561 -23.07 -22.68 -29.17
N THR A 562 -21.91 -22.97 -28.58
CA THR A 562 -20.77 -22.04 -28.49
C THR A 562 -20.00 -21.91 -29.81
N LEU A 563 -19.84 -23.00 -30.58
CA LEU A 563 -18.97 -23.03 -31.76
C LEU A 563 -19.71 -23.00 -33.11
N LEU A 564 -21.04 -23.16 -33.15
CA LEU A 564 -21.81 -23.30 -34.40
C LEU A 564 -21.58 -22.15 -35.40
N TRP A 565 -21.25 -20.95 -34.90
CA TRP A 565 -20.94 -19.78 -35.71
C TRP A 565 -19.77 -20.01 -36.68
N LEU A 566 -18.87 -20.97 -36.41
CA LEU A 566 -17.77 -21.33 -37.29
C LEU A 566 -18.21 -21.85 -38.67
N LEU A 567 -19.46 -22.30 -38.79
CA LEU A 567 -20.03 -22.76 -40.07
C LEU A 567 -20.70 -21.63 -40.88
N ASN A 568 -20.75 -20.41 -40.34
CA ASN A 568 -21.32 -19.26 -41.03
C ASN A 568 -20.40 -18.75 -42.14
N LYS A 569 -20.99 -18.17 -43.18
CA LYS A 569 -20.25 -17.67 -44.33
C LYS A 569 -19.31 -16.52 -43.92
N GLY A 570 -18.02 -16.67 -44.21
CA GLY A 570 -16.99 -15.65 -43.96
C GLY A 570 -16.34 -15.74 -42.58
N GLU A 571 -16.84 -16.59 -41.69
CA GLU A 571 -16.24 -16.87 -40.39
C GLU A 571 -15.13 -17.91 -40.52
N HIS A 572 -14.09 -17.78 -39.69
CA HIS A 572 -12.96 -18.70 -39.66
C HIS A 572 -12.46 -18.90 -38.23
N ALA A 573 -12.16 -20.15 -37.87
CA ALA A 573 -11.55 -20.47 -36.59
C ALA A 573 -10.14 -19.88 -36.48
N ARG A 574 -9.78 -19.40 -35.28
CA ARG A 574 -8.41 -19.02 -34.93
C ARG A 574 -7.58 -20.23 -34.51
N LEU A 575 -8.23 -21.24 -33.94
CA LEU A 575 -7.65 -22.53 -33.57
C LEU A 575 -8.24 -23.59 -34.51
N ALA A 576 -7.39 -24.32 -35.24
CA ALA A 576 -7.85 -25.32 -36.20
C ALA A 576 -8.70 -26.39 -35.51
N GLU A 577 -8.32 -26.80 -34.30
CA GLU A 577 -9.00 -27.83 -33.50
C GLU A 577 -10.44 -27.46 -33.13
N SER A 578 -10.82 -26.18 -33.15
CA SER A 578 -12.20 -25.74 -32.90
C SER A 578 -13.19 -26.38 -33.88
N TYR A 579 -12.79 -26.56 -35.14
CA TYR A 579 -13.61 -27.28 -36.13
C TYR A 579 -13.74 -28.77 -35.81
N TYR A 580 -12.69 -29.38 -35.26
CA TYR A 580 -12.75 -30.76 -34.78
C TYR A 580 -13.70 -30.88 -33.59
N TYR A 581 -13.57 -30.02 -32.58
CA TYR A 581 -14.44 -30.04 -31.39
C TYR A 581 -15.91 -29.83 -31.74
N LEU A 582 -16.22 -28.89 -32.64
CA LEU A 582 -17.57 -28.68 -33.16
C LEU A 582 -18.07 -29.92 -33.92
N GLY A 583 -17.28 -30.45 -34.84
CA GLY A 583 -17.65 -31.59 -35.68
C GLY A 583 -17.91 -32.86 -34.88
N ARG A 584 -17.04 -33.18 -33.92
CA ARG A 584 -17.21 -34.33 -33.03
C ARG A 584 -18.42 -34.15 -32.12
N SER A 585 -18.66 -32.96 -31.58
CA SER A 585 -19.84 -32.68 -30.74
C SER A 585 -21.15 -32.80 -31.53
N LEU A 586 -21.20 -32.31 -32.77
CA LEU A 586 -22.34 -32.47 -33.68
C LEU A 586 -22.59 -33.95 -34.03
N TRP A 587 -21.53 -34.73 -34.23
CA TRP A 587 -21.64 -36.16 -34.50
C TRP A 587 -22.24 -36.91 -33.29
N MET A 588 -21.78 -36.62 -32.07
CA MET A 588 -22.35 -37.17 -30.84
C MET A 588 -23.84 -36.83 -30.68
N LEU A 589 -24.27 -35.65 -31.16
CA LEU A 589 -25.66 -35.21 -31.19
C LEU A 589 -26.45 -35.72 -32.41
N LYS A 590 -25.87 -36.62 -33.22
CA LYS A 590 -26.45 -37.20 -34.45
C LYS A 590 -26.80 -36.17 -35.54
N GLN A 591 -26.15 -35.00 -35.53
CA GLN A 591 -26.30 -33.99 -36.56
C GLN A 591 -25.24 -34.19 -37.65
N PHE A 592 -25.43 -35.21 -38.49
CA PHE A 592 -24.37 -35.72 -39.38
C PHE A 592 -23.92 -34.75 -40.48
N ALA A 593 -24.85 -34.06 -41.15
CA ALA A 593 -24.50 -33.11 -42.21
C ALA A 593 -23.63 -31.94 -41.73
N PRO A 594 -23.98 -31.20 -40.66
CA PRO A 594 -23.11 -30.15 -40.14
C PRO A 594 -21.85 -30.71 -39.48
N ALA A 595 -21.89 -31.92 -38.89
CA ALA A 595 -20.69 -32.59 -38.38
C ALA A 595 -19.66 -32.82 -39.49
N TYR A 596 -20.08 -33.40 -40.61
CA TYR A 596 -19.23 -33.59 -41.78
C TYR A 596 -18.62 -32.27 -42.26
N ARG A 597 -19.43 -31.23 -42.41
CA ARG A 597 -18.96 -29.91 -42.88
C ARG A 597 -17.90 -29.32 -41.96
N SER A 598 -18.09 -29.43 -40.65
CA SER A 598 -17.11 -28.94 -39.66
C SER A 598 -15.79 -29.70 -39.75
N ILE A 599 -15.84 -31.04 -39.82
CA ILE A 599 -14.64 -31.86 -39.93
C ILE A 599 -13.95 -31.67 -41.28
N GLU A 600 -14.68 -31.47 -42.37
CA GLU A 600 -14.11 -31.14 -43.67
C GLU A 600 -13.30 -29.84 -43.61
N LEU A 601 -13.81 -28.81 -42.93
CA LEU A 601 -13.05 -27.57 -42.67
C LEU A 601 -11.78 -27.84 -41.86
N PHE A 602 -11.86 -28.64 -40.79
CA PHE A 602 -10.68 -29.08 -40.03
C PHE A 602 -9.63 -29.76 -40.91
N LEU A 603 -10.04 -30.74 -41.73
CA LEU A 603 -9.15 -31.49 -42.62
C LEU A 603 -8.56 -30.61 -43.74
N SER A 604 -9.30 -29.59 -44.20
CA SER A 604 -8.85 -28.66 -45.24
C SER A 604 -7.72 -27.72 -44.78
N LEU A 605 -7.61 -27.44 -43.47
CA LEU A 605 -6.55 -26.62 -42.90
C LEU A 605 -5.19 -27.34 -42.82
N GLY A 606 -5.17 -28.65 -43.10
CA GLY A 606 -3.95 -29.44 -43.31
C GLY A 606 -3.21 -29.87 -42.03
N ALA A 607 -2.51 -31.00 -42.14
CA ALA A 607 -1.72 -31.64 -41.08
C ALA A 607 -0.41 -30.90 -40.68
N GLY A 608 -0.31 -29.60 -40.92
CA GLY A 608 0.92 -28.81 -40.75
C GLY A 608 0.98 -27.94 -39.49
N GLN A 609 -0.03 -28.00 -38.61
CA GLN A 609 -0.20 -27.05 -37.50
C GLN A 609 0.19 -27.59 -36.11
N GLY A 610 1.06 -28.60 -36.06
CA GLY A 610 1.66 -29.11 -34.82
C GLY A 610 1.07 -30.42 -34.30
N ASP A 611 1.68 -30.93 -33.22
CA ASP A 611 1.43 -32.28 -32.68
C ASP A 611 -0.02 -32.53 -32.27
N LYS A 612 -0.73 -31.50 -31.77
CA LYS A 612 -2.11 -31.62 -31.30
C LYS A 612 -3.06 -31.94 -32.45
N VAL A 613 -2.99 -31.19 -33.54
CA VAL A 613 -3.77 -31.45 -34.77
C VAL A 613 -3.46 -32.83 -35.31
N ALA A 614 -2.18 -33.23 -35.35
CA ALA A 614 -1.76 -34.53 -35.86
C ALA A 614 -2.41 -35.70 -35.09
N ARG A 615 -2.56 -35.59 -33.77
CA ARG A 615 -3.22 -36.60 -32.92
C ARG A 615 -4.73 -36.70 -33.17
N LEU A 616 -5.38 -35.64 -33.65
CA LEU A 616 -6.82 -35.60 -33.90
C LEU A 616 -7.21 -36.07 -35.31
N LEU A 617 -6.27 -36.07 -36.26
CA LEU A 617 -6.52 -36.46 -37.66
C LEU A 617 -7.17 -37.84 -37.85
N PRO A 618 -6.74 -38.91 -37.14
CA PRO A 618 -7.32 -40.24 -37.34
C PRO A 618 -8.81 -40.26 -37.00
N ASP A 619 -9.16 -39.75 -35.81
CA ASP A 619 -10.55 -39.64 -35.38
C ASP A 619 -11.34 -38.70 -36.30
N ALA A 620 -10.74 -37.61 -36.78
CA ALA A 620 -11.40 -36.71 -37.73
C ALA A 620 -11.78 -37.45 -39.04
N TYR A 621 -10.88 -38.23 -39.63
CA TYR A 621 -11.21 -39.04 -40.81
C TYR A 621 -12.32 -40.06 -40.51
N TYR A 622 -12.25 -40.71 -39.34
CA TYR A 622 -13.27 -41.66 -38.89
C TYR A 622 -14.66 -40.99 -38.74
N VAL A 623 -14.72 -39.85 -38.06
CA VAL A 623 -15.96 -39.08 -37.85
C VAL A 623 -16.53 -38.58 -39.16
N ALA A 624 -15.70 -38.00 -40.04
CA ALA A 624 -16.15 -37.49 -41.33
C ALA A 624 -16.75 -38.60 -42.20
N ALA A 625 -16.08 -39.76 -42.25
CA ALA A 625 -16.58 -40.92 -42.97
C ALA A 625 -17.88 -41.47 -42.36
N SER A 626 -17.93 -41.62 -41.03
CA SER A 626 -19.11 -42.11 -40.32
C SER A 626 -20.30 -41.16 -40.46
N ALA A 627 -20.07 -39.84 -40.47
CA ALA A 627 -21.10 -38.84 -40.72
C ALA A 627 -21.66 -38.93 -42.15
N ARG A 628 -20.80 -39.19 -43.15
CA ARG A 628 -21.24 -39.42 -44.54
C ARG A 628 -21.99 -40.73 -44.72
N GLU A 629 -21.52 -41.81 -44.09
CA GLU A 629 -22.22 -43.10 -44.08
C GLU A 629 -23.62 -42.96 -43.49
N ALA A 630 -23.76 -42.29 -42.34
CA ALA A 630 -25.05 -42.01 -41.72
C ALA A 630 -25.97 -41.12 -42.58
N ALA A 631 -25.39 -40.32 -43.49
CA ALA A 631 -26.12 -39.56 -44.49
C ALA A 631 -26.41 -40.35 -45.80
N GLY A 632 -26.00 -41.62 -45.88
CA GLY A 632 -26.21 -42.51 -47.02
C GLY A 632 -25.10 -42.48 -48.09
N ASP A 633 -24.09 -41.62 -47.96
CA ASP A 633 -22.97 -41.50 -48.92
C ASP A 633 -21.82 -42.47 -48.57
N HIS A 634 -22.08 -43.76 -48.77
CA HIS A 634 -21.12 -44.85 -48.50
C HIS A 634 -19.85 -44.73 -49.35
N LYS A 635 -19.99 -44.35 -50.63
CA LYS A 635 -18.86 -44.16 -51.56
C LYS A 635 -17.97 -43.00 -51.14
N GLY A 636 -18.58 -41.87 -50.73
CA GLY A 636 -17.84 -40.72 -50.21
C GLY A 636 -17.17 -41.01 -48.86
N ALA A 637 -17.85 -41.76 -47.98
CA ALA A 637 -17.27 -42.23 -46.72
C ALA A 637 -16.01 -43.07 -46.96
N LEU A 638 -16.06 -44.05 -47.88
CA LEU A 638 -14.90 -44.89 -48.21
C LEU A 638 -13.74 -44.06 -48.78
N ARG A 639 -14.01 -43.11 -49.69
CA ARG A 639 -12.98 -42.22 -50.24
C ARG A 639 -12.27 -41.39 -49.18
N LEU A 640 -13.00 -40.91 -48.17
CA LEU A 640 -12.42 -40.14 -47.06
C LEU A 640 -11.46 -41.00 -46.23
N ILE A 641 -11.88 -42.23 -45.89
CA ILE A 641 -11.02 -43.18 -45.17
C ILE A 641 -9.76 -43.51 -45.97
N GLU A 642 -9.89 -43.79 -47.28
CA GLU A 642 -8.74 -44.06 -48.14
C GLU A 642 -7.78 -42.88 -48.24
N THR A 643 -8.32 -41.65 -48.24
CA THR A 643 -7.51 -40.42 -48.20
C THR A 643 -6.72 -40.32 -46.90
N GLY A 644 -7.33 -40.65 -45.76
CA GLY A 644 -6.65 -40.71 -44.46
C GLY A 644 -5.57 -41.78 -44.42
N LEU A 645 -5.87 -42.99 -44.89
CA LEU A 645 -4.91 -44.11 -44.97
C LEU A 645 -3.70 -43.82 -45.85
N GLY A 646 -3.84 -42.91 -46.82
CA GLY A 646 -2.74 -42.41 -47.66
C GLY A 646 -1.78 -41.45 -46.95
N LYS A 647 -2.09 -40.95 -45.75
CA LYS A 647 -1.20 -40.08 -44.98
C LYS A 647 -0.07 -40.89 -44.31
N PRO A 648 1.19 -40.44 -44.40
CA PRO A 648 2.30 -41.11 -43.71
C PRO A 648 2.14 -40.99 -42.18
N ASP A 649 2.56 -42.02 -41.45
CA ASP A 649 2.63 -42.06 -39.98
C ASP A 649 1.37 -41.66 -39.20
N LEU A 650 0.19 -41.88 -39.79
CA LEU A 650 -1.10 -41.66 -39.13
C LEU A 650 -1.29 -42.69 -37.99
N ALA A 651 -1.33 -42.21 -36.74
CA ALA A 651 -1.73 -43.01 -35.57
C ALA A 651 -3.17 -43.53 -35.76
N GLY A 652 -3.57 -44.68 -35.20
CA GLY A 652 -4.96 -45.19 -35.38
C GLY A 652 -5.27 -45.70 -36.79
N ARG A 653 -4.26 -46.18 -37.52
CA ARG A 653 -4.40 -46.70 -38.89
C ARG A 653 -5.25 -47.97 -38.95
N GLU A 654 -5.17 -48.81 -37.91
CA GLU A 654 -5.98 -50.03 -37.81
C GLU A 654 -7.49 -49.74 -37.73
N GLU A 655 -7.89 -48.71 -36.97
CA GLU A 655 -9.29 -48.29 -36.85
C GLU A 655 -9.87 -47.85 -38.21
N LEU A 656 -9.11 -47.04 -38.96
CA LEU A 656 -9.51 -46.62 -40.30
C LEU A 656 -9.57 -47.79 -41.30
N LEU A 657 -8.63 -48.73 -41.21
CA LEU A 657 -8.67 -49.96 -42.02
C LEU A 657 -9.92 -50.79 -41.69
N TYR A 658 -10.26 -50.91 -40.41
CA TYR A 658 -11.43 -51.67 -39.98
C TYR A 658 -12.70 -51.04 -40.54
N LYS A 659 -12.83 -49.71 -40.40
CA LYS A 659 -13.97 -48.96 -40.94
C LYS A 659 -14.09 -49.06 -42.47
N ALA A 660 -12.98 -49.07 -43.20
CA ALA A 660 -13.00 -49.31 -44.65
C ALA A 660 -13.52 -50.72 -45.00
N GLY A 661 -13.14 -51.72 -44.19
CA GLY A 661 -13.65 -53.09 -44.29
C GLY A 661 -15.16 -53.16 -44.08
N GLU A 662 -15.68 -52.51 -43.02
CA GLU A 662 -17.12 -52.43 -42.75
C GLU A 662 -17.89 -51.73 -43.87
N LEU A 663 -17.42 -50.57 -44.32
CA LEU A 663 -18.07 -49.81 -45.40
C LEU A 663 -18.14 -50.61 -46.70
N THR A 664 -17.05 -51.28 -47.09
CA THR A 664 -17.03 -52.11 -48.30
C THR A 664 -17.87 -53.38 -48.16
N LEU A 665 -17.99 -53.92 -46.95
CA LEU A 665 -18.88 -55.03 -46.66
C LEU A 665 -20.35 -54.63 -46.80
N ASN A 666 -20.72 -53.45 -46.29
CA ASN A 666 -22.06 -52.88 -46.41
C ASN A 666 -22.43 -52.57 -47.87
N GLU A 667 -21.46 -52.19 -48.70
CA GLU A 667 -21.63 -52.06 -50.16
C GLU A 667 -21.70 -53.40 -50.91
N GLY A 668 -21.55 -54.54 -50.22
CA GLY A 668 -21.61 -55.89 -50.80
C GLY A 668 -20.31 -56.39 -51.41
N ASN A 669 -19.22 -55.62 -51.35
CA ASN A 669 -17.92 -56.00 -51.91
C ASN A 669 -17.07 -56.78 -50.90
N LYS A 670 -17.45 -58.06 -50.70
CA LYS A 670 -16.83 -58.96 -49.72
C LYS A 670 -15.32 -59.16 -49.93
N GLU A 671 -14.86 -59.21 -51.19
CA GLU A 671 -13.43 -59.38 -51.48
C GLU A 671 -12.60 -58.18 -51.04
N ARG A 672 -13.09 -56.97 -51.29
CA ARG A 672 -12.40 -55.74 -50.88
C ARG A 672 -12.43 -55.58 -49.35
N ALA A 673 -13.54 -55.93 -48.71
CA ALA A 673 -13.66 -55.95 -47.25
C ALA A 673 -12.63 -56.91 -46.62
N ARG A 674 -12.51 -58.14 -47.15
CA ARG A 674 -11.50 -59.13 -46.72
C ARG A 674 -10.08 -58.56 -46.79
N LYS A 675 -9.73 -57.86 -47.89
CA LYS A 675 -8.40 -57.25 -48.06
C LYS A 675 -8.08 -56.22 -46.96
N TYR A 676 -9.05 -55.41 -46.53
CA TYR A 676 -8.82 -54.46 -45.44
C TYR A 676 -8.63 -55.15 -44.09
N PHE A 677 -9.47 -56.14 -43.74
CA PHE A 677 -9.35 -56.87 -42.49
C PHE A 677 -8.04 -57.68 -42.41
N GLU A 678 -7.64 -58.35 -43.49
CA GLU A 678 -6.34 -59.03 -43.55
C GLU A 678 -5.16 -58.07 -43.38
N LYS A 679 -5.28 -56.83 -43.87
CA LYS A 679 -4.21 -55.83 -43.73
C LYS A 679 -4.00 -55.46 -42.26
N ILE A 680 -5.07 -55.42 -41.45
CA ILE A 680 -4.97 -55.21 -40.00
C ILE A 680 -4.22 -56.36 -39.35
N LEU A 681 -4.54 -57.62 -39.68
CA LEU A 681 -3.83 -58.79 -39.13
C LEU A 681 -2.35 -58.84 -39.51
N LYS A 682 -2.00 -58.39 -40.73
CA LYS A 682 -0.61 -58.42 -41.24
C LYS A 682 0.25 -57.27 -40.74
N THR A 683 -0.34 -56.08 -40.54
CA THR A 683 0.43 -54.84 -40.32
C THR A 683 0.08 -54.10 -39.03
N GLY A 684 -1.06 -54.42 -38.41
CA GLY A 684 -1.52 -53.81 -37.17
C GLY A 684 -0.73 -54.30 -35.97
N LYS A 685 -0.62 -53.45 -34.95
CA LYS A 685 0.06 -53.74 -33.68
C LYS A 685 -0.91 -53.80 -32.49
N ASP A 686 -2.12 -53.26 -32.66
CA ASP A 686 -3.14 -53.25 -31.62
C ASP A 686 -3.89 -54.60 -31.56
N PRO A 687 -3.84 -55.34 -30.42
CA PRO A 687 -4.48 -56.64 -30.27
C PRO A 687 -6.01 -56.60 -30.41
N ASP A 688 -6.66 -55.50 -30.01
CA ASP A 688 -8.11 -55.40 -30.04
C ASP A 688 -8.61 -55.26 -31.48
N TRP A 689 -7.93 -54.43 -32.28
CA TRP A 689 -8.23 -54.30 -33.71
C TRP A 689 -7.93 -55.58 -34.50
N GLN A 690 -6.84 -56.29 -34.16
CA GLN A 690 -6.56 -57.60 -34.75
C GLN A 690 -7.66 -58.61 -34.45
N LYS A 691 -8.15 -58.66 -33.20
CA LYS A 691 -9.24 -59.54 -32.79
C LYS A 691 -10.54 -59.22 -33.53
N LEU A 692 -10.92 -57.94 -33.59
CA LEU A 692 -12.11 -57.49 -34.33
C LEU A 692 -12.02 -57.85 -35.82
N ALA A 693 -10.84 -57.69 -36.44
CA ALA A 693 -10.61 -58.06 -37.83
C ALA A 693 -10.72 -59.57 -38.06
N SER A 694 -10.19 -60.41 -37.16
CA SER A 694 -10.33 -61.88 -37.23
C SER A 694 -11.79 -62.31 -37.17
N GLN A 695 -12.55 -61.76 -36.22
CA GLN A 695 -13.98 -62.05 -36.09
C GLN A 695 -14.78 -61.64 -37.34
N ALA A 696 -14.45 -60.48 -37.92
CA ALA A 696 -15.08 -60.02 -39.16
C ALA A 696 -14.77 -60.97 -40.34
N LEU A 697 -13.55 -61.51 -40.43
CA LEU A 697 -13.15 -62.50 -41.45
C LEU A 697 -13.86 -63.85 -41.26
N GLU A 698 -13.96 -64.36 -40.03
CA GLU A 698 -14.71 -65.60 -39.74
C GLU A 698 -16.20 -65.48 -40.09
N SER A 699 -16.79 -64.30 -39.85
CA SER A 699 -18.19 -64.02 -40.21
C SER A 699 -18.42 -64.00 -41.74
N LEU A 700 -17.40 -63.61 -42.50
CA LEU A 700 -17.42 -63.63 -43.96
C LEU A 700 -17.37 -65.05 -44.52
N GLU A 701 -16.60 -65.93 -43.88
CA GLU A 701 -16.41 -67.33 -44.27
C GLU A 701 -17.64 -68.19 -43.97
N THR A 702 -18.20 -68.07 -42.76
CA THR A 702 -19.41 -68.78 -42.32
C THR A 702 -20.68 -68.40 -43.11
N LYS A 703 -20.78 -67.16 -43.59
CA LYS A 703 -21.86 -66.74 -44.52
C LYS A 703 -21.63 -67.20 -45.96
N SER A 704 -20.41 -67.59 -46.34
CA SER A 704 -20.11 -68.13 -47.67
C SER A 704 -20.47 -69.62 -47.79
N THR A 705 -20.29 -70.39 -46.71
CA THR A 705 -20.61 -71.82 -46.65
C THR A 705 -22.10 -72.11 -46.57
N ASN A 706 -22.91 -71.24 -45.97
CA ASN A 706 -24.39 -71.40 -45.94
C ASN A 706 -25.10 -71.06 -47.27
N ASN A 707 -24.41 -70.44 -48.24
CA ASN A 707 -24.98 -70.11 -49.56
C ASN A 707 -24.58 -71.11 -50.66
N SER A 708 -23.69 -72.07 -50.36
CA SER A 708 -23.33 -73.17 -51.27
C SER A 708 -24.20 -74.42 -51.11
N ASP A 709 -25.08 -74.47 -50.09
CA ASP A 709 -26.00 -75.58 -49.80
C ASP A 709 -27.50 -75.23 -50.06
N ARG A 710 -27.78 -74.29 -50.98
CA ARG A 710 -29.14 -74.02 -51.47
C ARG A 710 -29.25 -74.09 -52.98
#